data_AF-A0A1I3RAS5-F1
#
_entry.id   AF-A0A1I3RAS5-F1
#
_cell.length_a   1.000
_cell.length_b   1.000
_cell.length_c   1.000
_cell.angle_alpha   90.00
_cell.angle_beta   90.00
_cell.angle_gamma   90.00
#
_symmetry.space_group_name_H-M   'P 1'
#
loop_
_entity.id
_entity.type
_entity.pdbx_description
1 polymer ?
#
loop_
_entity_poly.entity_id
_entity_poly.type
_entity_poly.pdbx_seq_one_letter_code
_entity_poly.pdbx_strand_id
1 'polypeptide(L)'
;MVHLTHRCLFKGHRYFGQMPLTVERMIVVKVSITKQSAACGNRQPSSLFRHFRGASWVPDRLSSILICSVSSLVIGALLVPAAAEEVQPVGIPLKHVPSDDDETDFDSLGIMIGINGARPRLYQFDTGSDMFIGQFDETVSGVQPVPGSKPGLYGYGDGTYGYWMQEIQFQTMAYYHPDDPSEPIATMPGKHIAGRIIDWAYSKKHDSFKDYHTSDKPIGNHDGVAYYADLDVRARMKKGEPSDHPPFYGTFGAGDYSQDKTYMASPGTQTKSGYVVAANSNIGNNNTPGCAPCLSLHLTPQLRAQFTAVMPWGKLDYDYSLRQFPSSNANASNMHDGNYSYTISVPVGKKKRAVDFRGPILFDTGTAEFILVDADTTLTKFRAKGYKLAEYDQDSVDIKFYGFEDTLNDLEYDDVIIGRLADEASGNTVTIGLPFFQENSVMYDLEKKVTAYSPYFVTTADYSTDAKANTLHLSEVSEDIGSSGWVGLAGILSGKGDFKIKKDANVRMTGANSYIGATHIADGAHLHLAGPGSIEHSARILNEGTFNIEQKGAHIAQWGVDKAYEDAVICDISGSGDIILGANRLIVTAATGSISGSITDYDDNYKNLGGGLVLVGGQLTIEGDNDFSGLTEVASGAEMHVTGQLTGDVSVYGKLIVDGQVFGTVKVNDGGTLSGTGTVGAVNVQPGGTAARMKTTVVD
;
A
#
# COMPACT_ATOMS: atom_id res chain seq x y z
N MET A 1 17.91 -64.34 0.31
CA MET A 1 17.88 -64.42 1.79
C MET A 1 17.14 -63.17 2.27
N VAL A 2 15.82 -63.20 2.49
CA VAL A 2 15.13 -63.68 3.73
C VAL A 2 15.64 -62.85 4.92
N HIS A 3 14.91 -62.02 5.69
CA HIS A 3 13.49 -61.76 5.99
C HIS A 3 13.41 -60.30 6.55
N LEU A 4 12.47 -59.42 6.16
CA LEU A 4 11.17 -59.11 6.83
C LEU A 4 11.21 -59.20 8.37
N THR A 5 10.90 -58.14 9.12
CA THR A 5 9.50 -57.83 9.50
C THR A 5 9.20 -56.36 9.87
N HIS A 6 7.97 -55.97 9.54
CA HIS A 6 7.24 -54.72 9.77
C HIS A 6 6.85 -54.39 11.22
N ARG A 7 6.59 -53.09 11.48
CA ARG A 7 5.29 -52.46 11.90
C ARG A 7 5.47 -50.92 11.90
N CYS A 8 4.83 -50.14 11.01
CA CYS A 8 3.47 -49.51 11.07
C CYS A 8 3.28 -48.63 12.33
N LEU A 9 2.89 -47.34 12.32
CA LEU A 9 1.91 -46.54 11.54
C LEU A 9 2.26 -45.01 11.68
N PHE A 10 2.26 -44.18 10.61
CA PHE A 10 1.18 -43.26 10.11
C PHE A 10 0.86 -42.05 11.04
N LYS A 11 0.70 -40.77 10.64
CA LYS A 11 0.31 -40.00 9.42
C LYS A 11 1.05 -38.63 9.44
N GLY A 12 1.38 -37.90 8.36
CA GLY A 12 0.66 -37.59 7.10
C GLY A 12 -0.11 -36.26 7.27
N HIS A 13 -0.05 -35.20 6.45
CA HIS A 13 0.24 -35.08 5.01
C HIS A 13 0.64 -33.64 4.60
N ARG A 14 1.54 -33.54 3.61
CA ARG A 14 1.59 -32.47 2.57
C ARG A 14 0.88 -33.00 1.32
N TYR A 15 0.18 -32.15 0.57
CA TYR A 15 -0.33 -32.45 -0.77
C TYR A 15 0.19 -31.41 -1.77
N PHE A 16 0.94 -31.89 -2.77
CA PHE A 16 1.14 -31.27 -4.08
C PHE A 16 0.36 -32.13 -5.08
N GLY A 17 -0.51 -31.54 -5.88
CA GLY A 17 -1.29 -32.22 -6.91
C GLY A 17 -0.83 -31.85 -8.31
N GLN A 18 -0.08 -32.74 -8.97
CA GLN A 18 0.05 -32.77 -10.44
C GLN A 18 -1.10 -33.60 -11.02
N MET A 19 -1.71 -33.11 -12.11
CA MET A 19 -2.56 -33.92 -12.99
C MET A 19 -2.17 -33.71 -14.47
N PRO A 20 -2.50 -34.67 -15.36
CA PRO A 20 -1.70 -34.97 -16.54
C PRO A 20 -2.19 -34.30 -17.84
N LEU A 21 -1.20 -34.09 -18.72
CA LEU A 21 -1.35 -33.67 -20.12
C LEU A 21 -2.22 -34.62 -20.94
N THR A 22 -3.24 -34.07 -21.59
CA THR A 22 -3.95 -34.71 -22.71
C THR A 22 -3.62 -33.94 -23.98
N VAL A 23 -3.11 -34.64 -25.00
CA VAL A 23 -2.68 -34.09 -26.28
C VAL A 23 -3.87 -33.96 -27.22
N GLU A 24 -4.27 -32.73 -27.55
CA GLU A 24 -5.14 -32.46 -28.71
C GLU A 24 -4.44 -31.54 -29.72
N ARG A 25 -4.42 -32.02 -30.97
CA ARG A 25 -3.83 -31.37 -32.13
C ARG A 25 -4.67 -30.16 -32.55
N MET A 26 -4.09 -28.96 -32.50
CA MET A 26 -4.70 -27.78 -33.11
C MET A 26 -4.04 -27.44 -34.45
N ILE A 27 -4.89 -27.34 -35.47
CA ILE A 27 -4.59 -27.02 -36.86
C ILE A 27 -4.28 -25.51 -36.96
N VAL A 28 -3.13 -25.16 -37.53
CA VAL A 28 -2.74 -23.78 -37.83
C VAL A 28 -3.52 -23.28 -39.04
N VAL A 29 -4.46 -22.35 -38.84
CA VAL A 29 -5.04 -21.54 -39.92
C VAL A 29 -4.31 -20.20 -39.96
N LYS A 30 -3.54 -19.99 -41.03
CA LYS A 30 -2.83 -18.76 -41.34
C LYS A 30 -3.83 -17.75 -41.92
N VAL A 31 -4.17 -16.70 -41.19
CA VAL A 31 -4.96 -15.57 -41.72
C VAL A 31 -4.02 -14.39 -41.95
N SER A 32 -3.77 -14.10 -43.23
CA SER A 32 -3.06 -12.90 -43.67
C SER A 32 -4.04 -11.72 -43.70
N ILE A 33 -3.79 -10.68 -42.92
CA ILE A 33 -4.52 -9.40 -43.02
C ILE A 33 -3.64 -8.39 -43.74
N THR A 34 -4.03 -8.05 -44.95
CA THR A 34 -3.39 -7.05 -45.80
C THR A 34 -3.82 -5.65 -45.37
N LYS A 35 -2.86 -4.81 -44.97
CA LYS A 35 -3.03 -3.35 -44.82
C LYS A 35 -3.32 -2.72 -46.19
N GLN A 36 -4.41 -1.98 -46.31
CA GLN A 36 -4.56 -0.97 -47.36
C GLN A 36 -4.68 0.42 -46.72
N SER A 37 -3.73 1.27 -47.08
CA SER A 37 -3.70 2.70 -46.83
C SER A 37 -4.57 3.42 -47.86
N ALA A 38 -5.31 4.43 -47.42
CA ALA A 38 -5.74 5.53 -48.27
C ALA A 38 -5.84 6.80 -47.42
N ALA A 39 -4.95 7.75 -47.71
CA ALA A 39 -5.00 9.12 -47.25
C ALA A 39 -5.99 9.92 -48.11
N CYS A 40 -6.75 10.84 -47.52
CA CYS A 40 -6.78 12.27 -47.87
C CYS A 40 -7.89 13.03 -47.11
N GLY A 41 -7.57 14.22 -46.60
CA GLY A 41 -8.46 15.38 -46.75
C GLY A 41 -9.04 16.03 -45.48
N ASN A 42 -8.38 17.11 -45.05
CA ASN A 42 -8.91 18.16 -44.16
C ASN A 42 -10.28 18.71 -44.60
N ARG A 43 -11.19 19.00 -43.65
CA ARG A 43 -11.81 20.32 -43.45
C ARG A 43 -12.69 20.41 -42.19
N GLN A 44 -12.52 21.52 -41.48
CA GLN A 44 -13.28 22.01 -40.33
C GLN A 44 -14.72 22.46 -40.68
N PRO A 45 -15.59 22.75 -39.68
CA PRO A 45 -17.03 22.53 -39.73
C PRO A 45 -17.83 23.77 -40.12
N SER A 46 -19.10 23.56 -40.51
CA SER A 46 -20.10 24.63 -40.54
C SER A 46 -21.42 24.16 -39.92
N SER A 47 -21.95 25.06 -39.10
CA SER A 47 -23.23 25.04 -38.40
C SER A 47 -24.44 24.92 -39.32
N LEU A 48 -25.50 24.24 -38.87
CA LEU A 48 -26.87 24.69 -39.14
C LEU A 48 -27.91 23.98 -38.26
N PHE A 49 -28.58 24.78 -37.43
CA PHE A 49 -29.87 24.51 -36.80
C PHE A 49 -30.92 24.15 -37.85
N ARG A 50 -31.78 23.14 -37.58
CA ARG A 50 -33.17 23.13 -38.04
C ARG A 50 -34.05 22.21 -37.18
N HIS A 51 -35.13 22.81 -36.68
CA HIS A 51 -36.29 22.17 -36.08
C HIS A 51 -36.98 21.21 -37.05
N PHE A 52 -37.44 20.05 -36.54
CA PHE A 52 -38.60 19.35 -37.07
C PHE A 52 -39.47 18.81 -35.92
N ARG A 53 -40.74 19.22 -35.92
CA ARG A 53 -41.86 18.57 -35.22
C ARG A 53 -42.39 17.44 -36.11
N GLY A 54 -42.75 16.31 -35.52
CA GLY A 54 -43.54 15.27 -36.18
C GLY A 54 -43.58 13.98 -35.36
N ALA A 55 -44.72 13.69 -34.75
CA ALA A 55 -44.97 12.54 -33.88
C ALA A 55 -45.27 11.26 -34.67
N SER A 56 -44.85 10.11 -34.13
CA SER A 56 -45.55 8.83 -34.27
C SER A 56 -45.13 7.87 -33.16
N TRP A 57 -46.14 7.38 -32.42
CA TRP A 57 -46.09 6.41 -31.34
C TRP A 57 -45.68 5.00 -31.82
N VAL A 58 -44.79 4.35 -31.07
CA VAL A 58 -44.64 2.88 -30.98
C VAL A 58 -44.35 2.57 -29.50
N PRO A 59 -45.03 1.60 -28.85
CA PRO A 59 -44.84 1.31 -27.45
C PRO A 59 -43.75 0.23 -27.28
N ASP A 60 -42.53 0.65 -26.95
CA ASP A 60 -41.50 -0.28 -26.49
C ASP A 60 -41.40 -0.22 -24.95
N ARG A 61 -41.48 -1.40 -24.35
CA ARG A 61 -41.25 -1.64 -22.93
C ARG A 61 -39.82 -1.21 -22.58
N LEU A 62 -39.70 -0.03 -21.99
CA LEU A 62 -38.49 0.39 -21.28
C LEU A 62 -38.49 -0.28 -19.92
N SER A 63 -37.60 -1.27 -19.76
CA SER A 63 -37.04 -1.60 -18.46
C SER A 63 -36.44 -0.33 -17.88
N SER A 64 -37.01 0.15 -16.78
CA SER A 64 -36.51 1.31 -16.05
C SER A 64 -35.11 1.00 -15.52
N ILE A 65 -34.08 1.37 -16.28
CA ILE A 65 -32.74 1.54 -15.72
C ILE A 65 -32.83 2.80 -14.87
N LEU A 66 -32.97 2.64 -13.56
CA LEU A 66 -32.84 3.72 -12.59
C LEU A 66 -31.37 4.19 -12.67
N ILE A 67 -31.11 5.20 -13.50
CA ILE A 67 -29.86 5.94 -13.42
C ILE A 67 -30.06 6.91 -12.27
N CYS A 68 -29.42 6.63 -11.13
CA CYS A 68 -29.38 7.52 -9.97
C CYS A 68 -28.56 8.77 -10.31
N SER A 69 -29.15 9.69 -11.07
CA SER A 69 -28.70 11.08 -11.05
C SER A 69 -29.13 11.66 -9.71
N VAL A 70 -28.20 11.81 -8.78
CA VAL A 70 -28.43 12.65 -7.60
C VAL A 70 -28.82 14.03 -8.12
N SER A 71 -30.08 14.41 -7.91
CA SER A 71 -30.50 15.78 -8.13
C SER A 71 -29.68 16.63 -7.18
N SER A 72 -28.75 17.41 -7.75
CA SER A 72 -27.86 18.29 -7.01
C SER A 72 -28.67 19.11 -6.01
N LEU A 73 -28.49 18.83 -4.72
CA LEU A 73 -28.91 19.74 -3.67
C LEU A 73 -28.17 21.05 -3.96
N VAL A 74 -28.90 22.15 -4.15
CA VAL A 74 -28.31 23.49 -4.33
C VAL A 74 -27.64 23.86 -3.00
N ILE A 75 -26.36 23.51 -2.87
CA ILE A 75 -25.48 24.06 -1.85
C ILE A 75 -25.34 25.54 -2.20
N GLY A 76 -25.91 26.41 -1.36
CA GLY A 76 -25.71 27.85 -1.49
C GLY A 76 -24.21 28.14 -1.59
N ALA A 77 -23.84 29.02 -2.53
CA ALA A 77 -22.45 29.32 -2.89
C ALA A 77 -21.61 29.72 -1.67
N LEU A 78 -21.03 28.72 -1.00
CA LEU A 78 -19.87 28.88 -0.15
C LEU A 78 -18.72 29.11 -1.11
N LEU A 79 -18.05 30.25 -0.94
CA LEU A 79 -16.76 30.51 -1.54
C LEU A 79 -15.83 29.39 -1.09
N VAL A 80 -15.67 28.36 -1.93
CA VAL A 80 -14.62 27.35 -1.75
C VAL A 80 -13.32 28.13 -1.91
N PRO A 81 -12.49 28.27 -0.87
CA PRO A 81 -11.15 28.82 -1.07
C PRO A 81 -10.49 27.94 -2.12
N ALA A 82 -9.86 28.55 -3.12
CA ALA A 82 -9.12 27.81 -4.14
C ALA A 82 -8.21 26.81 -3.41
N ALA A 83 -8.55 25.51 -3.49
CA ALA A 83 -7.73 24.47 -2.93
C ALA A 83 -6.36 24.61 -3.59
N ALA A 84 -5.30 24.62 -2.78
CA ALA A 84 -3.96 24.47 -3.32
C ALA A 84 -3.98 23.21 -4.20
N GLU A 85 -3.51 23.33 -5.44
CA GLU A 85 -3.50 22.22 -6.40
C GLU A 85 -2.70 21.07 -5.78
N GLU A 86 -3.39 19.99 -5.41
CA GLU A 86 -2.79 18.84 -4.75
C GLU A 86 -1.88 18.13 -5.76
N VAL A 87 -0.59 18.07 -5.45
CA VAL A 87 0.40 17.41 -6.31
C VAL A 87 0.02 15.94 -6.42
N GLN A 88 -0.28 15.49 -7.64
CA GLN A 88 -0.71 14.13 -7.88
C GLN A 88 0.42 13.14 -7.54
N PRO A 89 0.09 11.98 -6.95
CA PRO A 89 1.06 10.92 -6.75
C PRO A 89 1.72 10.49 -8.06
N VAL A 90 2.99 10.12 -7.99
CA VAL A 90 3.74 9.60 -9.14
C VAL A 90 4.27 8.22 -8.78
N GLY A 91 3.76 7.19 -9.45
CA GLY A 91 4.27 5.81 -9.35
C GLY A 91 5.46 5.58 -10.27
N ILE A 92 6.58 5.15 -9.70
CA ILE A 92 7.85 4.85 -10.35
C ILE A 92 8.11 3.34 -10.20
N PRO A 93 8.11 2.56 -11.29
CA PRO A 93 8.33 1.12 -11.22
C PRO A 93 9.71 0.78 -10.65
N LEU A 94 9.71 -0.11 -9.67
CA LEU A 94 10.90 -0.77 -9.16
C LEU A 94 11.03 -2.15 -9.81
N LYS A 95 12.12 -2.86 -9.52
CA LYS A 95 12.35 -4.23 -9.99
C LYS A 95 12.87 -5.10 -8.86
N HIS A 96 12.25 -6.24 -8.62
CA HIS A 96 12.91 -7.32 -7.88
C HIS A 96 14.03 -7.87 -8.74
N VAL A 97 15.26 -7.79 -8.24
CA VAL A 97 16.44 -8.30 -8.91
C VAL A 97 16.84 -9.60 -8.21
N PRO A 98 16.91 -10.72 -8.96
CA PRO A 98 17.31 -11.99 -8.36
C PRO A 98 18.79 -11.97 -7.97
N SER A 99 19.15 -12.78 -6.99
CA SER A 99 20.53 -13.05 -6.62
C SER A 99 21.26 -13.77 -7.77
N ASP A 100 22.58 -13.56 -7.89
CA ASP A 100 23.38 -14.28 -8.89
C ASP A 100 23.46 -15.80 -8.60
N ASP A 101 23.30 -16.19 -7.34
CA ASP A 101 23.41 -17.58 -6.92
C ASP A 101 22.10 -18.38 -7.08
N ASP A 102 20.94 -17.69 -7.02
CA ASP A 102 19.61 -18.30 -7.15
C ASP A 102 18.63 -17.34 -7.82
N GLU A 103 18.18 -17.68 -9.05
CA GLU A 103 17.22 -16.88 -9.82
C GLU A 103 15.83 -16.78 -9.17
N THR A 104 15.57 -17.56 -8.10
CA THR A 104 14.33 -17.53 -7.32
C THR A 104 14.46 -16.76 -6.01
N ASP A 105 15.66 -16.36 -5.62
CA ASP A 105 15.94 -15.53 -4.46
C ASP A 105 16.11 -14.07 -4.90
N PHE A 106 15.35 -13.14 -4.32
CA PHE A 106 15.34 -11.73 -4.74
C PHE A 106 15.94 -10.87 -3.63
N ASP A 107 17.27 -10.77 -3.61
CA ASP A 107 18.02 -10.09 -2.55
C ASP A 107 18.13 -8.57 -2.73
N SER A 108 17.64 -8.02 -3.85
CA SER A 108 17.83 -6.61 -4.20
C SER A 108 16.61 -5.98 -4.87
N LEU A 109 16.42 -4.68 -4.65
CA LEU A 109 15.51 -3.85 -5.44
C LEU A 109 16.29 -2.95 -6.41
N GLY A 110 15.78 -2.81 -7.63
CA GLY A 110 16.35 -1.97 -8.68
C GLY A 110 15.43 -0.81 -9.06
N ILE A 111 16.04 0.33 -9.40
CA ILE A 111 15.37 1.50 -9.99
C ILE A 111 16.11 1.95 -11.26
N MET A 112 15.35 2.20 -12.34
CA MET A 112 15.93 2.56 -13.64
C MET A 112 15.91 4.08 -13.82
N ILE A 113 17.10 4.70 -13.90
CA ILE A 113 17.27 6.16 -13.90
C ILE A 113 18.15 6.59 -15.09
N GLY A 114 17.75 7.69 -15.74
CA GLY A 114 18.57 8.42 -16.72
C GLY A 114 18.81 9.86 -16.28
N ILE A 115 19.96 10.43 -16.62
CA ILE A 115 20.29 11.83 -16.31
C ILE A 115 20.57 12.63 -17.58
N ASN A 116 20.12 13.88 -17.66
CA ASN A 116 20.33 14.78 -18.82
C ASN A 116 20.01 14.13 -20.19
N GLY A 117 19.03 13.23 -20.25
CA GLY A 117 18.65 12.50 -21.47
C GLY A 117 19.63 11.40 -21.91
N ALA A 118 20.60 11.04 -21.07
CA ALA A 118 21.47 9.90 -21.28
C ALA A 118 20.69 8.58 -21.23
N ARG A 119 21.31 7.51 -21.76
CA ARG A 119 20.75 6.16 -21.68
C ARG A 119 20.50 5.78 -20.21
N PRO A 120 19.28 5.35 -19.84
CA PRO A 120 18.99 4.95 -18.47
C PRO A 120 19.75 3.69 -18.07
N ARG A 121 20.07 3.60 -16.78
CA ARG A 121 20.79 2.48 -16.15
C ARG A 121 20.02 2.03 -14.90
N LEU A 122 20.20 0.77 -14.55
CA LEU A 122 19.61 0.19 -13.35
C LEU A 122 20.56 0.41 -12.17
N TYR A 123 20.02 0.95 -11.09
CA TYR A 123 20.72 1.22 -9.83
C TYR A 123 20.03 0.46 -8.71
N GLN A 124 20.78 0.02 -7.70
CA GLN A 124 20.19 -0.59 -6.51
C GLN A 124 19.39 0.48 -5.76
N PHE A 125 18.14 0.19 -5.42
CA PHE A 125 17.29 1.06 -4.63
C PHE A 125 17.53 0.75 -3.15
N ASP A 126 18.07 1.71 -2.41
CA ASP A 126 18.63 1.49 -1.07
C ASP A 126 18.13 2.56 -0.10
N THR A 127 17.15 2.21 0.74
CA THR A 127 16.65 3.10 1.81
C THR A 127 17.59 3.24 3.00
N GLY A 128 18.63 2.42 3.09
CA GLY A 128 19.74 2.52 4.02
C GLY A 128 20.79 3.56 3.63
N SER A 129 20.76 4.11 2.41
CA SER A 129 21.66 5.16 1.92
C SER A 129 20.94 6.48 1.62
N ASP A 130 21.64 7.62 1.70
CA ASP A 130 21.06 8.96 1.47
C ASP A 130 21.53 9.64 0.17
N MET A 131 22.56 9.11 -0.48
CA MET A 131 23.14 9.68 -1.70
C MET A 131 22.89 8.80 -2.93
N PHE A 132 22.55 9.43 -4.05
CA PHE A 132 22.62 8.76 -5.36
C PHE A 132 24.09 8.69 -5.79
N ILE A 133 24.64 7.48 -5.89
CA ILE A 133 26.01 7.23 -6.33
C ILE A 133 25.97 6.27 -7.51
N GLY A 134 26.56 6.67 -8.64
CA GLY A 134 26.42 5.90 -9.86
C GLY A 134 27.56 6.09 -10.85
N GLN A 135 27.64 5.16 -11.77
CA GLN A 135 28.41 5.31 -12.98
C GLN A 135 27.64 6.20 -13.96
N PHE A 136 28.21 7.37 -14.21
CA PHE A 136 27.69 8.34 -15.17
C PHE A 136 28.67 8.50 -16.32
N ASP A 137 28.15 8.52 -17.55
CA ASP A 137 28.97 8.73 -18.74
C ASP A 137 29.53 10.16 -18.75
N GLU A 138 30.86 10.26 -18.84
CA GLU A 138 31.58 11.54 -18.81
C GLU A 138 31.27 12.44 -20.01
N THR A 139 30.73 11.86 -21.09
CA THR A 139 30.38 12.57 -22.32
C THR A 139 28.99 13.20 -22.28
N VAL A 140 28.20 12.92 -21.23
CA VAL A 140 26.85 13.47 -21.09
C VAL A 140 26.93 14.99 -20.89
N SER A 141 26.34 15.72 -21.84
CA SER A 141 26.32 17.18 -21.80
C SER A 141 25.64 17.70 -20.53
N GLY A 142 26.24 18.73 -19.92
CA GLY A 142 25.70 19.38 -18.72
C GLY A 142 25.94 18.64 -17.40
N VAL A 143 26.63 17.48 -17.42
CA VAL A 143 27.14 16.82 -16.22
C VAL A 143 28.53 17.36 -15.92
N GLN A 144 28.74 17.93 -14.73
CA GLN A 144 30.02 18.55 -14.36
C GLN A 144 30.36 18.29 -12.89
N PRO A 145 31.64 18.21 -12.50
CA PRO A 145 32.02 18.18 -11.09
C PRO A 145 31.44 19.38 -10.32
N VAL A 146 30.99 19.14 -9.09
CA VAL A 146 30.57 20.23 -8.20
C VAL A 146 31.76 21.16 -7.96
N PRO A 147 31.63 22.49 -8.11
CA PRO A 147 32.76 23.40 -7.94
C PRO A 147 33.42 23.28 -6.56
N GLY A 148 34.72 22.95 -6.55
CA GLY A 148 35.52 22.85 -5.33
C GLY A 148 35.47 21.49 -4.63
N SER A 149 34.61 20.56 -5.06
CA SER A 149 34.64 19.19 -4.55
C SER A 149 35.84 18.42 -5.11
N LYS A 150 36.29 17.42 -4.35
CA LYS A 150 37.39 16.52 -4.72
C LYS A 150 36.91 15.08 -4.60
N PRO A 151 37.53 14.15 -5.33
CA PRO A 151 37.28 12.74 -5.13
C PRO A 151 37.51 12.32 -3.67
N GLY A 152 36.57 11.56 -3.12
CA GLY A 152 36.61 11.08 -1.74
C GLY A 152 35.89 9.74 -1.57
N LEU A 153 36.01 9.16 -0.39
CA LEU A 153 35.34 7.92 -0.04
C LEU A 153 33.90 8.20 0.42
N TYR A 154 32.95 7.46 -0.15
CA TYR A 154 31.68 7.14 0.48
C TYR A 154 31.80 5.70 1.00
N GLY A 155 31.95 5.55 2.31
CA GLY A 155 32.27 4.27 2.96
C GLY A 155 31.01 3.52 3.39
N TYR A 156 31.07 2.19 3.32
CA TYR A 156 30.02 1.29 3.81
C TYR A 156 30.49 0.50 5.03
N GLY A 157 29.54 0.04 5.84
CA GLY A 157 29.78 -0.79 7.02
C GLY A 157 30.80 -0.18 7.98
N ASP A 158 31.89 -0.90 8.23
CA ASP A 158 33.02 -0.50 9.08
C ASP A 158 33.91 0.60 8.47
N GLY A 159 33.55 1.11 7.28
CA GLY A 159 34.27 2.12 6.54
C GLY A 159 35.54 1.60 5.86
N THR A 160 35.83 0.30 5.90
CA THR A 160 37.02 -0.26 5.26
C THR A 160 36.91 -0.42 3.76
N TYR A 161 35.70 -0.26 3.20
CA TYR A 161 35.43 -0.29 1.77
C TYR A 161 34.33 0.70 1.35
N GLY A 162 34.21 0.94 0.04
CA GLY A 162 33.09 1.68 -0.55
C GLY A 162 33.44 2.34 -1.88
N TYR A 163 32.68 3.36 -2.25
CA TYR A 163 32.89 4.09 -3.50
C TYR A 163 33.92 5.21 -3.32
N TRP A 164 34.99 5.18 -4.10
CA TRP A 164 35.76 6.40 -4.36
C TRP A 164 35.04 7.19 -5.45
N MET A 165 34.43 8.30 -5.07
CA MET A 165 33.49 9.03 -5.92
C MET A 165 33.83 10.51 -6.03
N GLN A 166 33.38 11.12 -7.12
CA GLN A 166 33.45 12.56 -7.36
C GLN A 166 32.03 13.12 -7.42
N GLU A 167 31.71 14.09 -6.56
CA GLU A 167 30.42 14.78 -6.66
C GLU A 167 30.28 15.49 -8.01
N ILE A 168 29.17 15.23 -8.68
CA ILE A 168 28.79 15.86 -9.94
C ILE A 168 27.42 16.51 -9.81
N GLN A 169 27.16 17.52 -10.62
CA GLN A 169 25.86 18.17 -10.75
C GLN A 169 25.31 18.03 -12.17
N PHE A 170 23.99 17.94 -12.28
CA PHE A 170 23.23 17.81 -13.53
C PHE A 170 21.83 18.43 -13.41
N GLN A 171 21.09 18.49 -14.52
CA GLN A 171 19.88 19.33 -14.66
C GLN A 171 18.56 18.57 -14.75
N THR A 172 18.59 17.31 -15.20
CA THR A 172 17.38 16.48 -15.25
C THR A 172 17.68 15.08 -14.77
N MET A 173 16.76 14.54 -13.99
CA MET A 173 16.72 13.13 -13.59
C MET A 173 15.40 12.55 -14.09
N ALA A 174 15.45 11.43 -14.79
CA ALA A 174 14.26 10.78 -15.33
C ALA A 174 14.19 9.32 -14.87
N TYR A 175 13.00 8.88 -14.50
CA TYR A 175 12.69 7.51 -14.10
C TYR A 175 12.05 6.76 -15.25
N TYR A 176 12.36 5.48 -15.37
CA TYR A 176 11.92 4.63 -16.47
C TYR A 176 11.36 3.31 -15.95
N HIS A 177 10.55 2.62 -16.75
CA HIS A 177 10.18 1.25 -16.46
C HIS A 177 11.42 0.34 -16.62
N PRO A 178 11.83 -0.45 -15.61
CA PRO A 178 13.03 -1.28 -15.69
C PRO A 178 13.05 -2.26 -16.87
N ASP A 179 11.89 -2.81 -17.25
CA ASP A 179 11.77 -3.76 -18.36
C ASP A 179 11.42 -3.11 -19.71
N ASP A 180 11.02 -1.83 -19.73
CA ASP A 180 10.75 -1.07 -20.96
C ASP A 180 11.21 0.39 -20.80
N PRO A 181 12.53 0.64 -20.89
CA PRO A 181 13.09 1.97 -20.65
C PRO A 181 13.06 2.87 -21.89
N SER A 182 12.07 2.69 -22.77
CA SER A 182 11.95 3.43 -24.04
C SER A 182 11.54 4.90 -23.84
N GLU A 183 10.69 5.18 -22.86
CA GLU A 183 10.21 6.52 -22.52
C GLU A 183 10.24 6.75 -20.99
N PRO A 184 10.50 7.98 -20.52
CA PRO A 184 10.49 8.29 -19.10
C PRO A 184 9.07 8.29 -18.54
N ILE A 185 8.89 7.65 -17.38
CA ILE A 185 7.65 7.69 -16.58
C ILE A 185 7.48 9.06 -15.93
N ALA A 186 8.57 9.60 -15.39
CA ALA A 186 8.61 10.93 -14.78
C ALA A 186 9.98 11.56 -15.01
N THR A 187 10.01 12.88 -15.21
CA THR A 187 11.25 13.66 -15.33
C THR A 187 11.23 14.78 -14.32
N MET A 188 12.22 14.80 -13.44
CA MET A 188 12.47 15.80 -12.43
C MET A 188 13.48 16.82 -12.99
N PRO A 189 13.04 18.04 -13.33
CA PRO A 189 13.95 19.11 -13.69
C PRO A 189 14.49 19.80 -12.44
N GLY A 190 15.73 20.28 -12.50
CA GLY A 190 16.30 21.08 -11.43
C GLY A 190 17.78 20.79 -11.23
N LYS A 191 18.37 21.44 -10.23
CA LYS A 191 19.74 21.12 -9.84
C LYS A 191 19.74 19.82 -9.03
N HIS A 192 20.40 18.81 -9.57
CA HIS A 192 20.68 17.56 -8.88
C HIS A 192 22.18 17.42 -8.64
N ILE A 193 22.54 16.71 -7.57
CA ILE A 193 23.92 16.35 -7.25
C ILE A 193 23.95 14.88 -6.86
N ALA A 194 24.91 14.15 -7.42
CA ALA A 194 25.14 12.72 -7.20
C ALA A 194 26.66 12.44 -7.10
N GLY A 195 27.04 11.29 -6.54
CA GLY A 195 28.41 10.80 -6.54
C GLY A 195 28.71 10.02 -7.82
N ARG A 196 29.66 10.47 -8.65
CA ARG A 196 30.15 9.68 -9.78
C ARG A 196 31.19 8.69 -9.29
N ILE A 197 30.92 7.40 -9.47
CA ILE A 197 31.88 6.34 -9.14
C ILE A 197 33.13 6.50 -10.01
N ILE A 198 34.29 6.65 -9.38
CA ILE A 198 35.60 6.59 -10.02
C ILE A 198 36.15 5.16 -9.88
N ASP A 199 36.09 4.63 -8.67
CA ASP A 199 36.57 3.28 -8.33
C ASP A 199 35.79 2.69 -7.15
N TRP A 200 35.70 1.36 -7.12
CA TRP A 200 35.52 0.63 -5.87
C TRP A 200 36.84 0.60 -5.11
N ALA A 201 36.78 0.92 -3.83
CA ALA A 201 37.96 1.19 -3.03
C ALA A 201 37.95 0.40 -1.73
N TYR A 202 39.10 -0.21 -1.42
CA TYR A 202 39.30 -0.99 -0.21
C TYR A 202 40.53 -0.49 0.55
N SER A 203 40.42 -0.47 1.87
CA SER A 203 41.56 -0.29 2.76
C SER A 203 42.20 -1.64 3.08
N LYS A 204 43.48 -1.63 3.45
CA LYS A 204 44.21 -2.84 3.87
C LYS A 204 43.66 -3.50 5.14
N LYS A 205 42.72 -2.87 5.84
CA LYS A 205 42.07 -3.39 7.03
C LYS A 205 40.86 -4.28 6.70
N HIS A 206 40.29 -4.16 5.50
CA HIS A 206 39.16 -5.00 5.08
C HIS A 206 39.58 -6.48 5.10
N ASP A 207 38.74 -7.35 5.66
CA ASP A 207 39.10 -8.76 5.91
C ASP A 207 39.47 -9.52 4.63
N SER A 208 38.71 -9.30 3.55
CA SER A 208 38.98 -9.88 2.23
C SER A 208 39.92 -9.04 1.34
N PHE A 209 40.65 -8.04 1.88
CA PHE A 209 41.51 -7.17 1.06
C PHE A 209 42.51 -7.96 0.19
N LYS A 210 43.01 -9.08 0.71
CA LYS A 210 43.99 -9.94 0.02
C LYS A 210 43.40 -10.73 -1.15
N ASP A 211 42.08 -10.89 -1.18
CA ASP A 211 41.37 -11.64 -2.20
C ASP A 211 41.07 -10.76 -3.43
N TYR A 212 41.09 -9.43 -3.25
CA TYR A 212 40.85 -8.46 -4.32
C TYR A 212 42.11 -8.09 -5.11
N HIS A 213 41.98 -7.98 -6.42
CA HIS A 213 43.02 -7.47 -7.31
C HIS A 213 43.08 -5.94 -7.24
N THR A 214 43.81 -5.41 -6.26
CA THR A 214 43.88 -3.97 -6.00
C THR A 214 45.09 -3.27 -6.62
N SER A 215 45.03 -1.95 -6.77
CA SER A 215 46.13 -1.13 -7.29
C SER A 215 47.35 -1.12 -6.36
N ASP A 216 48.57 -1.07 -6.90
CA ASP A 216 49.82 -1.03 -6.08
C ASP A 216 49.95 0.22 -5.21
N LYS A 217 49.45 1.36 -5.72
CA LYS A 217 49.47 2.66 -5.04
C LYS A 217 48.07 3.03 -4.57
N PRO A 218 47.94 3.72 -3.43
CA PRO A 218 46.65 4.20 -2.99
C PRO A 218 46.11 5.26 -3.94
N ILE A 219 44.80 5.24 -4.18
CA ILE A 219 44.08 6.24 -4.98
C ILE A 219 43.74 7.50 -4.16
N GLY A 220 43.74 7.37 -2.83
CA GLY A 220 43.47 8.47 -1.91
C GLY A 220 43.59 8.04 -0.46
N ASN A 221 43.34 9.01 0.44
CA ASN A 221 43.26 8.77 1.87
C ASN A 221 41.98 9.40 2.42
N HIS A 222 41.34 8.72 3.36
CA HIS A 222 40.20 9.21 4.14
C HIS A 222 40.48 8.96 5.62
N ASP A 223 40.39 9.98 6.45
CA ASP A 223 40.70 9.93 7.89
C ASP A 223 42.04 9.25 8.24
N GLY A 224 43.06 9.51 7.42
CA GLY A 224 44.41 8.96 7.60
C GLY A 224 44.56 7.49 7.17
N VAL A 225 43.51 6.86 6.63
CA VAL A 225 43.53 5.52 6.07
C VAL A 225 43.68 5.59 4.55
N ALA A 226 44.60 4.79 4.01
CA ALA A 226 44.86 4.71 2.57
C ALA A 226 43.95 3.68 1.89
N TYR A 227 43.35 4.07 0.76
CA TYR A 227 42.45 3.22 -0.03
C TYR A 227 43.06 2.90 -1.40
N TYR A 228 42.78 1.69 -1.88
CA TYR A 228 43.31 1.12 -3.12
C TYR A 228 42.13 0.72 -4.01
N ALA A 229 42.25 0.98 -5.31
CA ALA A 229 41.18 0.67 -6.25
C ALA A 229 41.15 -0.82 -6.58
N ASP A 230 39.96 -1.39 -6.70
CA ASP A 230 39.72 -2.68 -7.34
C ASP A 230 39.93 -2.55 -8.86
N LEU A 231 40.95 -3.23 -9.38
CA LEU A 231 41.33 -3.15 -10.79
C LEU A 231 40.41 -3.95 -11.70
N ASP A 232 39.74 -4.97 -11.19
CA ASP A 232 38.82 -5.80 -11.96
C ASP A 232 37.51 -5.03 -12.18
N VAL A 233 36.97 -4.41 -11.13
CA VAL A 233 35.83 -3.49 -11.23
C VAL A 233 36.14 -2.32 -12.18
N ARG A 234 37.30 -1.68 -12.02
CA ARG A 234 37.75 -0.60 -12.91
C ARG A 234 37.82 -1.05 -14.37
N ALA A 235 38.27 -2.27 -14.63
CA ALA A 235 38.32 -2.82 -15.99
C ALA A 235 36.92 -3.07 -16.57
N ARG A 236 35.96 -3.54 -15.76
CA ARG A 236 34.54 -3.66 -16.16
C ARG A 236 33.92 -2.30 -16.50
N MET A 237 34.07 -1.32 -15.60
CA MET A 237 33.56 0.04 -15.81
C MET A 237 34.10 0.68 -17.11
N LYS A 238 35.38 0.48 -17.44
CA LYS A 238 35.98 0.96 -18.70
C LYS A 238 35.34 0.35 -19.96
N LYS A 239 34.73 -0.83 -19.85
CA LYS A 239 33.96 -1.46 -20.94
C LYS A 239 32.48 -1.01 -20.96
N GLY A 240 32.07 -0.19 -20.00
CA GLY A 240 30.68 0.22 -19.82
C GLY A 240 29.80 -0.83 -19.16
N GLU A 241 30.40 -1.79 -18.44
CA GLU A 241 29.71 -2.83 -17.68
C GLU A 241 29.37 -2.34 -16.25
N PRO A 242 28.41 -2.98 -15.55
CA PRO A 242 28.10 -2.75 -14.13
C PRO A 242 29.35 -2.73 -13.23
N SER A 243 29.34 -1.82 -12.25
CA SER A 243 30.45 -1.59 -11.30
C SER A 243 30.27 -2.53 -10.14
N ASP A 244 29.04 -2.57 -9.67
CA ASP A 244 28.61 -3.37 -8.56
C ASP A 244 28.29 -4.75 -9.12
N HIS A 245 27.71 -5.59 -8.28
CA HIS A 245 27.15 -6.85 -8.73
C HIS A 245 26.19 -6.58 -9.91
N PRO A 246 26.41 -7.20 -11.09
CA PRO A 246 25.47 -7.08 -12.20
C PRO A 246 24.06 -7.38 -11.69
N PRO A 247 23.04 -6.60 -12.07
CA PRO A 247 23.02 -5.63 -13.16
C PRO A 247 23.31 -4.15 -12.76
N PHE A 248 23.77 -3.87 -11.55
CA PHE A 248 23.74 -2.50 -11.00
C PHE A 248 24.93 -1.61 -11.39
N TYR A 249 24.62 -0.37 -11.78
CA TYR A 249 25.60 0.67 -12.12
C TYR A 249 25.87 1.65 -10.98
N GLY A 250 25.50 1.29 -9.75
CA GLY A 250 25.55 2.14 -8.57
C GLY A 250 24.34 1.92 -7.65
N THR A 251 24.31 2.73 -6.60
CA THR A 251 23.28 2.73 -5.56
C THR A 251 22.51 4.06 -5.60
N PHE A 252 21.19 3.99 -5.69
CA PHE A 252 20.27 5.11 -5.51
C PHE A 252 19.82 5.17 -4.04
N GLY A 253 20.49 6.02 -3.26
CA GLY A 253 20.11 6.30 -1.88
C GLY A 253 18.70 6.89 -1.77
N ALA A 254 17.86 6.19 -1.01
CA ALA A 254 16.43 6.41 -0.86
C ALA A 254 15.98 6.57 0.60
N GLY A 255 16.91 6.81 1.53
CA GLY A 255 16.60 7.07 2.93
C GLY A 255 15.76 8.33 3.14
N ASP A 256 14.96 8.34 4.21
CA ASP A 256 14.14 9.47 4.66
C ASP A 256 14.94 10.49 5.49
N TYR A 257 16.25 10.32 5.50
CA TYR A 257 17.25 11.17 6.12
C TYR A 257 18.27 11.66 5.08
N SER A 258 19.12 12.61 5.47
CA SER A 258 20.24 13.08 4.65
C SER A 258 21.33 13.64 5.53
N GLN A 259 22.59 13.36 5.26
CA GLN A 259 23.74 13.77 6.08
C GLN A 259 24.48 14.99 5.52
N ASP A 260 24.45 15.19 4.20
CA ASP A 260 25.07 16.35 3.53
C ASP A 260 24.06 17.14 2.69
N LYS A 261 24.17 18.46 2.74
CA LYS A 261 23.36 19.39 1.94
C LYS A 261 23.62 19.28 0.43
N THR A 262 24.71 18.65 0.02
CA THR A 262 25.01 18.37 -1.38
C THR A 262 24.26 17.16 -1.90
N TYR A 263 23.62 16.33 -1.07
CA TYR A 263 22.95 15.11 -1.55
C TYR A 263 21.54 15.46 -2.06
N MET A 264 21.44 15.78 -3.36
CA MET A 264 20.26 16.42 -3.97
C MET A 264 19.58 15.55 -5.05
N ALA A 265 19.54 14.23 -4.83
CA ALA A 265 18.98 13.28 -5.80
C ALA A 265 18.12 12.16 -5.19
N SER A 266 17.90 12.14 -3.86
CA SER A 266 17.05 11.12 -3.22
C SER A 266 15.55 11.44 -3.38
N PRO A 267 14.64 10.49 -3.09
CA PRO A 267 13.19 10.73 -3.10
C PRO A 267 12.78 11.92 -2.22
N GLY A 268 13.36 12.06 -1.02
CA GLY A 268 13.08 13.16 -0.09
C GLY A 268 13.40 14.55 -0.65
N THR A 269 14.30 14.65 -1.63
CA THR A 269 14.62 15.93 -2.32
C THR A 269 13.60 16.29 -3.40
N GLN A 270 12.70 15.38 -3.75
CA GLN A 270 11.75 15.50 -4.87
C GLN A 270 10.30 15.66 -4.40
N THR A 271 10.01 15.33 -3.15
CA THR A 271 8.67 15.42 -2.55
C THR A 271 8.71 16.22 -1.27
N LYS A 272 7.65 16.99 -0.99
CA LYS A 272 7.47 17.68 0.30
C LYS A 272 6.71 16.83 1.32
N SER A 273 5.77 16.02 0.85
CA SER A 273 4.90 15.21 1.70
C SER A 273 5.53 13.89 2.11
N GLY A 274 6.24 13.23 1.19
CA GLY A 274 6.86 11.92 1.43
C GLY A 274 6.66 10.95 0.28
N TYR A 275 6.88 9.68 0.55
CA TYR A 275 6.84 8.59 -0.43
C TYR A 275 6.52 7.22 0.18
N VAL A 276 6.11 6.28 -0.67
CA VAL A 276 5.82 4.87 -0.32
C VAL A 276 6.72 3.96 -1.15
N VAL A 277 7.25 2.92 -0.53
CA VAL A 277 7.92 1.78 -1.17
C VAL A 277 7.01 0.57 -1.03
N ALA A 278 6.47 0.08 -2.14
CA ALA A 278 5.60 -1.09 -2.20
C ALA A 278 6.31 -2.21 -2.97
N ALA A 279 7.04 -3.07 -2.24
CA ALA A 279 7.83 -4.16 -2.81
C ALA A 279 7.22 -5.55 -2.52
N ASN A 280 6.02 -5.59 -1.96
CA ASN A 280 5.33 -6.82 -1.56
C ASN A 280 4.39 -7.37 -2.63
N SER A 281 4.73 -7.23 -3.91
CA SER A 281 3.97 -7.82 -5.01
C SER A 281 4.85 -8.07 -6.24
N ASN A 282 4.40 -9.00 -7.09
CA ASN A 282 5.12 -9.41 -8.30
C ASN A 282 6.55 -9.91 -8.05
N ILE A 283 6.79 -10.53 -6.89
CA ILE A 283 8.05 -11.23 -6.62
C ILE A 283 8.10 -12.49 -7.50
N GLY A 284 8.97 -12.49 -8.50
CA GLY A 284 9.09 -13.58 -9.48
C GLY A 284 7.89 -13.80 -10.41
N ASN A 285 6.92 -12.88 -10.45
CA ASN A 285 5.73 -12.97 -11.32
C ASN A 285 5.28 -11.58 -11.80
N ASN A 286 4.16 -11.49 -12.53
CA ASN A 286 3.61 -10.23 -13.06
C ASN A 286 2.08 -10.16 -13.00
N ASN A 287 1.47 -10.80 -12.00
CA ASN A 287 0.03 -10.92 -11.90
C ASN A 287 -0.65 -9.59 -11.55
N THR A 288 -0.01 -8.78 -10.70
CA THR A 288 -0.54 -7.48 -10.27
C THR A 288 -0.32 -6.43 -11.36
N PRO A 289 -1.39 -5.81 -11.89
CA PRO A 289 -1.27 -4.82 -12.96
C PRO A 289 -0.78 -3.46 -12.44
N GLY A 290 0.01 -2.78 -13.29
CA GLY A 290 0.51 -1.44 -13.03
C GLY A 290 1.92 -1.42 -12.45
N CYS A 291 2.23 -0.39 -11.66
CA CYS A 291 3.51 -0.23 -11.01
C CYS A 291 3.61 -1.21 -9.83
N ALA A 292 4.25 -2.37 -10.01
CA ALA A 292 4.40 -3.41 -8.99
C ALA A 292 5.68 -4.24 -9.27
N PRO A 293 6.74 -4.12 -8.44
CA PRO A 293 6.86 -3.25 -7.27
C PRO A 293 6.97 -1.76 -7.62
N CYS A 294 6.77 -0.87 -6.65
CA CYS A 294 6.62 0.57 -6.90
C CYS A 294 7.24 1.47 -5.83
N LEU A 295 7.81 2.58 -6.27
CA LEU A 295 8.03 3.79 -5.48
C LEU A 295 6.93 4.80 -5.83
N SER A 296 6.13 5.24 -4.85
CA SER A 296 5.15 6.31 -5.06
C SER A 296 5.61 7.60 -4.38
N LEU A 297 5.82 8.66 -5.16
CA LEU A 297 6.09 10.01 -4.64
C LEU A 297 4.79 10.78 -4.41
N HIS A 298 4.85 11.76 -3.50
CA HIS A 298 3.77 12.70 -3.18
C HIS A 298 2.58 12.04 -2.47
N LEU A 299 2.66 11.97 -1.15
CA LEU A 299 1.58 11.45 -0.31
C LEU A 299 0.35 12.37 -0.34
N THR A 300 -0.80 11.75 -0.59
CA THR A 300 -2.15 12.32 -0.43
C THR A 300 -2.85 11.68 0.77
N PRO A 301 -4.00 12.20 1.24
CA PRO A 301 -4.81 11.54 2.26
C PRO A 301 -5.22 10.11 1.90
N GLN A 302 -5.50 9.84 0.61
CA GLN A 302 -5.83 8.49 0.12
C GLN A 302 -4.66 7.53 0.34
N LEU A 303 -3.44 7.95 0.00
CA LEU A 303 -2.24 7.16 0.20
C LEU A 303 -1.97 6.90 1.69
N ARG A 304 -2.04 7.95 2.53
CA ARG A 304 -1.82 7.80 3.97
C ARG A 304 -2.81 6.84 4.61
N ALA A 305 -4.07 6.88 4.17
CA ALA A 305 -5.13 6.02 4.69
C ALA A 305 -4.92 4.52 4.41
N GLN A 306 -3.93 4.13 3.59
CA GLN A 306 -3.54 2.74 3.38
C GLN A 306 -2.71 2.16 4.53
N PHE A 307 -2.27 3.00 5.49
CA PHE A 307 -1.35 2.63 6.55
C PHE A 307 -1.98 2.85 7.93
N THR A 308 -2.14 1.77 8.71
CA THR A 308 -2.64 1.81 10.10
C THR A 308 -1.56 1.52 11.13
N ALA A 309 -0.44 0.88 10.75
CA ALA A 309 0.78 0.84 11.56
C ALA A 309 1.52 2.18 11.43
N VAL A 310 1.18 3.18 12.26
CA VAL A 310 1.66 4.57 12.14
C VAL A 310 2.62 4.94 13.28
N MET A 311 3.90 5.20 12.96
CA MET A 311 4.96 5.44 13.94
C MET A 311 5.51 6.86 13.82
N PRO A 312 5.15 7.75 14.76
CA PRO A 312 5.79 9.06 14.85
C PRO A 312 7.30 8.93 14.98
N TRP A 313 8.00 9.81 14.30
CA TRP A 313 9.44 10.00 14.44
C TRP A 313 9.81 10.25 15.90
N GLY A 314 10.94 9.69 16.31
CA GLY A 314 11.44 9.73 17.67
C GLY A 314 12.07 11.06 18.03
N LYS A 315 12.98 11.03 19.02
CA LYS A 315 13.79 12.21 19.33
C LYS A 315 14.87 12.36 18.25
N LEU A 316 14.73 13.40 17.42
CA LEU A 316 15.64 13.68 16.33
C LEU A 316 16.85 14.49 16.84
N ASP A 317 17.89 13.74 17.19
CA ASP A 317 19.21 14.26 17.54
C ASP A 317 20.03 14.35 16.25
N TYR A 318 19.93 15.50 15.57
CA TYR A 318 20.51 15.83 14.25
C TYR A 318 22.04 15.99 14.27
N ASP A 319 22.75 15.14 14.99
CA ASP A 319 24.20 15.25 15.15
C ASP A 319 24.92 14.96 13.82
N TYR A 320 24.35 14.10 12.99
CA TYR A 320 24.90 13.69 11.69
C TYR A 320 23.89 13.78 10.54
N SER A 321 22.67 14.26 10.80
CA SER A 321 21.59 14.35 9.80
C SER A 321 21.08 15.78 9.68
N LEU A 322 20.64 16.16 8.48
CA LEU A 322 19.98 17.41 8.20
C LEU A 322 18.56 17.40 8.75
N ARG A 323 18.06 18.58 9.08
CA ARG A 323 16.66 18.77 9.51
C ARG A 323 15.68 18.72 8.34
N GLN A 324 16.15 19.11 7.16
CA GLN A 324 15.35 19.20 5.96
C GLN A 324 16.15 18.78 4.74
N PHE A 325 15.47 18.13 3.80
CA PHE A 325 16.04 17.81 2.51
C PHE A 325 16.30 19.10 1.71
N PRO A 326 17.47 19.19 1.05
CA PRO A 326 17.71 20.21 0.03
C PRO A 326 16.67 20.14 -1.09
N SER A 327 16.45 21.26 -1.80
CA SER A 327 15.45 21.44 -2.88
C SER A 327 13.98 21.39 -2.44
N SER A 328 13.53 20.31 -1.80
CA SER A 328 12.11 20.15 -1.42
C SER A 328 11.74 20.92 -0.16
N ASN A 329 12.71 21.15 0.74
CA ASN A 329 12.49 21.61 2.11
C ASN A 329 11.57 20.68 2.93
N ALA A 330 11.40 19.42 2.52
CA ALA A 330 10.73 18.40 3.31
C ALA A 330 11.50 18.17 4.61
N ASN A 331 10.84 17.73 5.69
CA ASN A 331 11.58 17.32 6.87
C ASN A 331 12.42 16.07 6.54
N ALA A 332 13.59 15.97 7.15
CA ALA A 332 14.43 14.79 7.11
C ALA A 332 14.51 14.18 8.51
N SER A 333 14.53 12.86 8.56
CA SER A 333 14.68 12.08 9.79
C SER A 333 16.17 11.88 10.15
N ASN A 334 16.40 11.10 11.20
CA ASN A 334 17.68 10.45 11.47
C ASN A 334 17.73 9.12 10.70
N MET A 335 18.92 8.59 10.42
CA MET A 335 19.09 7.27 9.78
C MET A 335 18.35 6.15 10.52
N HIS A 336 18.45 6.13 11.84
CA HIS A 336 17.63 5.29 12.70
C HIS A 336 16.61 6.17 13.40
N ASP A 337 15.33 5.88 13.23
CA ASP A 337 14.28 6.69 13.84
C ASP A 337 13.06 5.87 14.26
N GLY A 338 12.08 6.52 14.87
CA GLY A 338 10.86 5.94 15.40
C GLY A 338 11.00 5.45 16.84
N ASN A 339 9.86 5.06 17.42
CA ASN A 339 9.78 4.52 18.78
C ASN A 339 9.06 3.18 18.75
N TYR A 340 9.63 2.22 18.03
CA TYR A 340 9.05 0.90 17.83
C TYR A 340 9.07 0.11 19.13
N SER A 341 8.02 -0.67 19.39
CA SER A 341 8.04 -1.75 20.37
C SER A 341 8.06 -3.07 19.60
N TYR A 342 9.08 -3.88 19.87
CA TYR A 342 9.25 -5.15 19.18
C TYR A 342 9.93 -6.18 20.06
N THR A 343 9.68 -7.45 19.79
CA THR A 343 10.26 -8.58 20.51
C THR A 343 10.98 -9.47 19.50
N ILE A 344 12.25 -9.81 19.78
CA ILE A 344 12.99 -10.82 19.02
C ILE A 344 13.10 -12.09 19.87
N SER A 345 12.57 -13.18 19.35
CA SER A 345 12.58 -14.50 19.98
C SER A 345 13.77 -15.32 19.47
N VAL A 346 14.84 -15.36 20.26
CA VAL A 346 16.12 -15.96 19.85
C VAL A 346 16.28 -17.42 20.29
N PRO A 347 16.93 -18.29 19.51
CA PRO A 347 17.12 -19.70 19.86
C PRO A 347 18.13 -19.86 21.02
N VAL A 348 17.71 -20.55 22.09
CA VAL A 348 18.57 -20.92 23.22
C VAL A 348 18.36 -22.39 23.56
N GLY A 349 19.23 -23.24 22.99
CA GLY A 349 19.08 -24.69 23.06
C GLY A 349 17.91 -25.17 22.20
N LYS A 350 16.88 -25.76 22.80
CA LYS A 350 15.67 -26.26 22.09
C LYS A 350 14.45 -25.35 22.20
N LYS A 351 14.61 -24.14 22.73
CA LYS A 351 13.50 -23.19 22.97
C LYS A 351 13.90 -21.81 22.47
N LYS A 352 12.92 -21.03 22.03
CA LYS A 352 13.11 -19.59 21.77
C LYS A 352 12.94 -18.79 23.08
N ARG A 353 13.65 -17.66 23.18
CA ARG A 353 13.62 -16.75 24.33
C ARG A 353 13.36 -15.33 23.83
N ALA A 354 12.25 -14.74 24.29
CA ALA A 354 11.90 -13.36 23.98
C ALA A 354 12.89 -12.36 24.57
N VAL A 355 13.30 -11.41 23.74
CA VAL A 355 14.08 -10.22 24.10
C VAL A 355 13.31 -9.00 23.61
N ASP A 356 12.87 -8.17 24.54
CA ASP A 356 12.05 -7.00 24.22
C ASP A 356 12.93 -5.77 23.97
N PHE A 357 12.52 -5.01 22.95
CA PHE A 357 13.18 -3.80 22.52
C PHE A 357 12.18 -2.65 22.44
N ARG A 358 12.73 -1.47 22.68
CA ARG A 358 12.06 -0.21 22.41
C ARG A 358 13.07 0.78 21.89
N GLY A 359 12.82 1.35 20.71
CA GLY A 359 13.75 2.30 20.13
C GLY A 359 13.62 2.45 18.61
N PRO A 360 14.57 3.19 18.02
CA PRO A 360 14.58 3.45 16.60
C PRO A 360 15.07 2.25 15.79
N ILE A 361 14.59 2.17 14.55
CA ILE A 361 14.93 1.15 13.56
C ILE A 361 15.37 1.85 12.28
N LEU A 362 16.30 1.24 11.55
CA LEU A 362 16.56 1.58 10.16
C LEU A 362 15.83 0.57 9.27
N PHE A 363 15.00 1.05 8.34
CA PHE A 363 14.41 0.21 7.30
C PHE A 363 15.25 0.34 6.03
N ASP A 364 15.83 -0.77 5.57
CA ASP A 364 16.90 -0.77 4.57
C ASP A 364 16.69 -1.78 3.46
N THR A 365 16.26 -1.33 2.28
CA THR A 365 16.14 -2.18 1.09
C THR A 365 17.48 -2.62 0.49
N GLY A 366 18.61 -2.06 0.93
CA GLY A 366 19.96 -2.47 0.57
C GLY A 366 20.51 -3.64 1.39
N THR A 367 19.84 -4.01 2.49
CA THR A 367 20.19 -5.15 3.34
C THR A 367 19.36 -6.38 2.94
N ALA A 368 20.03 -7.50 2.63
CA ALA A 368 19.38 -8.75 2.21
C ALA A 368 18.81 -9.56 3.38
N GLU A 369 19.36 -9.44 4.58
CA GLU A 369 18.82 -10.09 5.79
C GLU A 369 17.55 -9.42 6.29
N PHE A 370 16.64 -10.19 6.88
CA PHE A 370 15.45 -9.60 7.52
C PHE A 370 15.84 -8.70 8.69
N ILE A 371 16.77 -9.16 9.53
CA ILE A 371 17.32 -8.40 10.66
C ILE A 371 18.82 -8.33 10.52
N LEU A 372 19.38 -7.13 10.54
CA LEU A 372 20.81 -6.92 10.67
C LEU A 372 21.12 -6.23 12.00
N VAL A 373 22.10 -6.77 12.73
CA VAL A 373 22.52 -6.26 14.03
C VAL A 373 23.95 -5.74 13.96
N ASP A 374 24.09 -4.44 14.22
CA ASP A 374 25.36 -3.71 14.23
C ASP A 374 25.67 -3.06 15.59
N ALA A 375 24.78 -3.24 16.59
CA ALA A 375 24.83 -2.51 17.86
C ALA A 375 25.19 -3.40 19.08
N ASP A 376 26.24 -3.03 19.86
CA ASP A 376 26.69 -3.83 21.02
C ASP A 376 25.62 -3.96 22.12
N THR A 377 24.79 -2.93 22.36
CA THR A 377 23.75 -3.03 23.40
C THR A 377 22.71 -4.09 23.04
N THR A 378 22.37 -4.21 21.75
CA THR A 378 21.46 -5.25 21.24
C THR A 378 22.07 -6.64 21.47
N LEU A 379 23.32 -6.82 21.10
CA LEU A 379 24.07 -8.07 21.31
C LEU A 379 24.23 -8.41 22.80
N THR A 380 24.43 -7.41 23.66
CA THR A 380 24.53 -7.60 25.11
C THR A 380 23.21 -8.09 25.71
N LYS A 381 22.06 -7.58 25.26
CA LYS A 381 20.74 -8.09 25.67
C LYS A 381 20.54 -9.55 25.23
N PHE A 382 20.96 -9.92 24.03
CA PHE A 382 20.95 -11.31 23.56
C PHE A 382 21.83 -12.21 24.41
N ARG A 383 23.09 -11.80 24.67
CA ARG A 383 24.04 -12.52 25.53
C ARG A 383 23.46 -12.73 26.93
N ALA A 384 22.75 -11.75 27.48
CA ALA A 384 22.08 -11.86 28.78
C ALA A 384 20.95 -12.90 28.81
N LYS A 385 20.38 -13.24 27.65
CA LYS A 385 19.37 -14.31 27.49
C LYS A 385 19.99 -15.67 27.11
N GLY A 386 21.32 -15.74 26.97
CA GLY A 386 22.04 -16.95 26.61
C GLY A 386 22.18 -17.18 25.11
N TYR A 387 21.85 -16.19 24.29
CA TYR A 387 22.00 -16.22 22.83
C TYR A 387 23.32 -15.53 22.42
N LYS A 388 24.02 -16.10 21.43
CA LYS A 388 25.26 -15.54 20.89
C LYS A 388 25.21 -15.59 19.36
N LEU A 389 25.24 -14.42 18.75
CA LEU A 389 25.43 -14.25 17.32
C LEU A 389 26.88 -13.83 17.06
N ALA A 390 27.64 -14.70 16.39
CA ALA A 390 29.03 -14.42 16.06
C ALA A 390 29.11 -13.37 14.95
N GLU A 391 30.27 -12.72 14.85
CA GLU A 391 30.55 -11.77 13.78
C GLU A 391 30.56 -12.48 12.44
N TYR A 392 29.93 -11.88 11.42
CA TYR A 392 29.70 -12.46 10.09
C TYR A 392 28.90 -13.77 10.08
N ASP A 393 28.11 -14.01 11.13
CA ASP A 393 27.27 -15.20 11.28
C ASP A 393 25.79 -14.85 11.11
N GLN A 394 25.00 -15.87 10.77
CA GLN A 394 23.55 -15.77 10.59
C GLN A 394 22.83 -16.85 11.40
N ASP A 395 21.59 -16.56 11.80
CA ASP A 395 20.72 -17.51 12.48
C ASP A 395 19.25 -17.26 12.12
N SER A 396 18.35 -18.09 12.63
CA SER A 396 16.90 -17.96 12.46
C SER A 396 16.21 -17.59 13.78
N VAL A 397 15.36 -16.56 13.73
CA VAL A 397 14.65 -15.98 14.89
C VAL A 397 13.21 -15.63 14.53
N ASP A 398 12.37 -15.35 15.53
CA ASP A 398 11.07 -14.71 15.27
C ASP A 398 11.15 -13.24 15.69
N ILE A 399 10.43 -12.38 14.99
CA ILE A 399 10.27 -10.97 15.35
C ILE A 399 8.80 -10.58 15.34
N LYS A 400 8.36 -9.92 16.41
CA LYS A 400 7.02 -9.36 16.51
C LYS A 400 7.08 -7.86 16.72
N PHE A 401 6.38 -7.11 15.89
CA PHE A 401 6.08 -5.70 16.11
C PHE A 401 4.74 -5.56 16.82
N TYR A 402 4.60 -4.60 17.74
CA TYR A 402 3.34 -4.43 18.46
C TYR A 402 3.13 -3.02 19.01
N GLY A 403 1.90 -2.78 19.45
CA GLY A 403 1.51 -1.53 20.12
C GLY A 403 0.99 -0.48 19.16
N PHE A 404 0.43 -0.90 18.03
CA PHE A 404 -0.26 -0.03 17.09
C PHE A 404 -1.73 0.15 17.49
N GLU A 405 -2.38 1.14 16.87
CA GLU A 405 -3.80 1.40 17.10
C GLU A 405 -4.69 0.26 16.58
N ASP A 406 -4.29 -0.33 15.45
CA ASP A 406 -4.98 -1.43 14.78
C ASP A 406 -4.19 -2.73 14.98
N THR A 407 -4.79 -3.70 15.67
CA THR A 407 -4.15 -4.97 16.04
C THR A 407 -3.82 -5.85 14.84
N LEU A 408 -4.40 -5.59 13.67
CA LEU A 408 -4.01 -6.20 12.40
C LEU A 408 -2.50 -6.06 12.12
N ASN A 409 -1.87 -5.02 12.65
CA ASN A 409 -0.46 -4.71 12.42
C ASN A 409 0.48 -5.26 13.50
N ASP A 410 -0.03 -5.91 14.54
CA ASP A 410 0.76 -6.60 15.56
C ASP A 410 1.29 -7.94 14.99
N LEU A 411 2.00 -7.85 13.86
CA LEU A 411 2.47 -8.97 13.05
C LEU A 411 3.72 -9.61 13.64
N GLU A 412 3.73 -10.94 13.62
CA GLU A 412 4.87 -11.79 13.96
C GLU A 412 5.38 -12.45 12.68
N TYR A 413 6.69 -12.37 12.49
CA TYR A 413 7.42 -12.99 11.39
C TYR A 413 8.26 -14.11 11.97
N ASP A 414 7.95 -15.33 11.56
CA ASP A 414 8.58 -16.54 12.08
C ASP A 414 9.78 -16.96 11.23
N ASP A 415 10.78 -17.51 11.90
CA ASP A 415 11.97 -18.13 11.30
C ASP A 415 12.76 -17.22 10.32
N VAL A 416 12.71 -15.90 10.53
CA VAL A 416 13.44 -14.91 9.73
C VAL A 416 14.94 -14.96 9.98
N ILE A 417 15.72 -14.58 8.96
CA ILE A 417 17.18 -14.55 9.06
C ILE A 417 17.64 -13.29 9.80
N ILE A 418 18.44 -13.50 10.85
CA ILE A 418 19.20 -12.46 11.55
C ILE A 418 20.68 -12.59 11.21
N GLY A 419 21.29 -11.50 10.79
CA GLY A 419 22.72 -11.39 10.49
C GLY A 419 23.45 -10.42 11.40
N ARG A 420 24.77 -10.57 11.47
CA ARG A 420 25.68 -9.63 12.13
C ARG A 420 26.90 -9.34 11.25
N LEU A 421 27.19 -8.06 11.00
CA LEU A 421 28.42 -7.62 10.34
C LEU A 421 29.55 -7.32 11.35
N ALA A 422 30.73 -6.99 10.82
CA ALA A 422 31.86 -6.49 11.59
C ALA A 422 31.65 -5.11 12.19
N ASP A 423 32.34 -4.89 13.31
CA ASP A 423 32.36 -3.69 14.16
C ASP A 423 31.02 -3.32 14.82
N GLU A 424 31.09 -2.99 16.11
CA GLU A 424 29.93 -2.63 16.93
C GLU A 424 29.82 -1.11 17.03
N ALA A 425 28.76 -0.53 16.47
CA ALA A 425 28.38 0.84 16.78
C ALA A 425 27.83 0.92 18.21
N SER A 426 28.11 2.01 18.92
CA SER A 426 27.45 2.26 20.21
C SER A 426 25.98 2.57 19.95
N GLY A 427 25.06 1.72 20.41
CA GLY A 427 23.64 1.92 20.19
C GLY A 427 22.80 0.73 20.65
N ASN A 428 21.47 0.83 20.47
CA ASN A 428 20.49 -0.24 20.69
C ASN A 428 19.53 -0.31 19.49
N THR A 429 20.08 -0.22 18.29
CA THR A 429 19.35 -0.23 17.01
C THR A 429 19.41 -1.62 16.38
N VAL A 430 18.50 -1.83 15.43
CA VAL A 430 18.55 -2.92 14.46
C VAL A 430 18.18 -2.33 13.10
N THR A 431 18.68 -2.96 12.05
CA THR A 431 18.25 -2.71 10.68
C THR A 431 17.27 -3.81 10.28
N ILE A 432 16.17 -3.42 9.64
CA ILE A 432 15.16 -4.30 9.09
C ILE A 432 15.25 -4.22 7.57
N GLY A 433 15.64 -5.33 6.94
CA GLY A 433 16.07 -5.35 5.54
C GLY A 433 14.95 -5.58 4.53
N LEU A 434 15.35 -5.84 3.29
CA LEU A 434 14.47 -6.05 2.13
C LEU A 434 13.36 -7.10 2.34
N PRO A 435 13.58 -8.24 3.01
CA PRO A 435 12.52 -9.22 3.23
C PRO A 435 11.27 -8.66 3.93
N PHE A 436 11.43 -7.64 4.79
CA PHE A 436 10.29 -6.96 5.40
C PHE A 436 9.46 -6.17 4.37
N PHE A 437 10.12 -5.50 3.41
CA PHE A 437 9.45 -4.78 2.32
C PHE A 437 8.82 -5.71 1.29
N GLN A 438 9.28 -6.95 1.21
CA GLN A 438 8.68 -8.00 0.39
C GLN A 438 7.39 -8.56 1.00
N GLU A 439 7.17 -8.33 2.29
CA GLU A 439 5.93 -8.65 3.00
C GLU A 439 5.04 -7.39 3.17
N ASN A 440 5.64 -6.19 3.19
CA ASN A 440 4.94 -4.94 3.52
C ASN A 440 5.24 -3.79 2.56
N SER A 441 4.23 -2.97 2.30
CA SER A 441 4.47 -1.60 1.83
C SER A 441 4.91 -0.72 3.00
N VAL A 442 5.88 0.17 2.76
CA VAL A 442 6.45 1.09 3.77
C VAL A 442 6.29 2.53 3.31
N MET A 443 5.77 3.40 4.18
CA MET A 443 5.58 4.84 3.95
C MET A 443 6.54 5.65 4.81
N TYR A 444 7.18 6.64 4.19
CA TYR A 444 7.92 7.71 4.85
C TYR A 444 7.17 9.03 4.66
N ASP A 445 6.42 9.46 5.67
CA ASP A 445 5.66 10.71 5.67
C ASP A 445 6.48 11.84 6.26
N LEU A 446 7.25 12.49 5.39
CA LEU A 446 8.13 13.59 5.73
C LEU A 446 7.37 14.81 6.25
N GLU A 447 6.14 15.04 5.79
CA GLU A 447 5.32 16.15 6.25
C GLU A 447 4.78 15.93 7.66
N LYS A 448 4.27 14.72 7.94
CA LYS A 448 3.72 14.37 9.25
C LYS A 448 4.78 13.87 10.23
N LYS A 449 6.02 13.63 9.77
CA LYS A 449 7.12 13.08 10.57
C LYS A 449 6.77 11.72 11.14
N VAL A 450 6.40 10.82 10.24
CA VAL A 450 5.91 9.48 10.57
C VAL A 450 6.51 8.49 9.59
N THR A 451 6.89 7.33 10.09
CA THR A 451 7.13 6.13 9.29
C THR A 451 5.98 5.16 9.53
N ALA A 452 5.48 4.50 8.50
CA ALA A 452 4.35 3.60 8.62
C ALA A 452 4.51 2.39 7.69
N TYR A 453 3.82 1.29 7.98
CA TYR A 453 3.81 0.14 7.08
C TYR A 453 2.42 -0.51 7.01
N SER A 454 2.24 -1.35 6.00
CA SER A 454 0.97 -1.98 5.68
C SER A 454 1.23 -3.33 5.00
N PRO A 455 0.52 -4.42 5.37
CA PRO A 455 0.64 -5.70 4.68
C PRO A 455 0.02 -5.66 3.27
N TYR A 456 -0.83 -4.66 2.99
CA TYR A 456 -1.40 -4.46 1.67
C TYR A 456 -0.31 -4.06 0.67
N PHE A 457 -0.40 -4.56 -0.56
CA PHE A 457 0.31 -3.95 -1.68
C PHE A 457 -0.37 -2.61 -2.02
N VAL A 458 0.31 -1.49 -1.77
CA VAL A 458 -0.27 -0.14 -1.93
C VAL A 458 0.04 0.42 -3.32
N THR A 459 -1.01 0.73 -4.08
CA THR A 459 -0.92 1.31 -5.42
C THR A 459 -1.61 2.67 -5.53
N THR A 460 -0.98 3.57 -6.26
CA THR A 460 -1.50 4.90 -6.64
C THR A 460 -2.17 4.90 -8.00
N ALA A 461 -2.11 3.79 -8.74
CA ALA A 461 -2.62 3.73 -10.09
C ALA A 461 -4.15 3.84 -10.12
N ASP A 462 -4.65 4.57 -11.11
CA ASP A 462 -6.04 4.51 -11.50
C ASP A 462 -6.30 3.22 -12.28
N TYR A 463 -7.46 2.62 -12.05
CA TYR A 463 -7.90 1.39 -12.71
C TYR A 463 -9.29 1.56 -13.34
N SER A 464 -9.62 0.65 -14.25
CA SER A 464 -10.95 0.52 -14.82
C SER A 464 -11.44 -0.92 -14.79
N THR A 465 -12.71 -1.10 -14.40
CA THR A 465 -13.43 -2.37 -14.55
C THR A 465 -13.72 -2.71 -16.02
N ASP A 466 -13.55 -1.76 -16.95
CA ASP A 466 -13.74 -1.99 -18.38
C ASP A 466 -12.45 -2.50 -19.04
N ALA A 467 -12.47 -3.72 -19.57
CA ALA A 467 -11.30 -4.36 -20.19
C ALA A 467 -10.71 -3.64 -21.43
N LYS A 468 -11.38 -2.61 -21.96
CA LYS A 468 -10.96 -1.84 -23.15
C LYS A 468 -10.78 -0.35 -22.85
N ALA A 469 -10.65 0.04 -21.59
CA ALA A 469 -10.33 1.40 -21.21
C ALA A 469 -8.89 1.76 -21.61
N ASN A 470 -8.59 3.06 -21.69
CA ASN A 470 -7.22 3.57 -21.82
C ASN A 470 -6.47 3.62 -20.47
N THR A 471 -7.06 3.01 -19.43
CA THR A 471 -6.55 2.92 -18.06
C THR A 471 -6.27 1.45 -17.76
N LEU A 472 -5.42 1.17 -16.77
CA LEU A 472 -5.12 -0.20 -16.35
C LEU A 472 -6.41 -0.95 -15.98
N HIS A 473 -6.53 -2.20 -16.41
CA HIS A 473 -7.72 -2.99 -16.13
C HIS A 473 -7.63 -3.68 -14.77
N LEU A 474 -8.67 -3.55 -13.96
CA LEU A 474 -8.87 -4.31 -12.72
C LEU A 474 -10.36 -4.48 -12.47
N SER A 475 -10.91 -5.65 -12.78
CA SER A 475 -12.31 -6.00 -12.44
C SER A 475 -12.42 -7.06 -11.34
N GLU A 476 -11.29 -7.66 -10.95
CA GLU A 476 -11.27 -8.74 -9.98
C GLU A 476 -9.97 -8.72 -9.18
N VAL A 477 -10.06 -9.02 -7.88
CA VAL A 477 -8.92 -9.29 -7.00
C VAL A 477 -9.07 -10.70 -6.44
N SER A 478 -8.07 -11.55 -6.69
CA SER A 478 -7.90 -12.89 -6.14
C SER A 478 -6.61 -12.95 -5.31
N GLU A 479 -6.32 -14.11 -4.70
CA GLU A 479 -5.06 -14.38 -3.99
C GLU A 479 -3.80 -14.11 -4.82
N ASP A 480 -3.90 -14.11 -6.15
CA ASP A 480 -2.76 -13.87 -7.06
C ASP A 480 -2.43 -12.38 -7.25
N ILE A 481 -3.26 -11.45 -6.75
CA ILE A 481 -3.12 -10.01 -6.96
C ILE A 481 -2.71 -9.31 -5.66
N GLY A 482 -1.78 -8.36 -5.75
CA GLY A 482 -1.24 -7.63 -4.61
C GLY A 482 -0.25 -8.46 -3.79
N SER A 483 -0.32 -8.34 -2.47
CA SER A 483 0.45 -9.16 -1.53
C SER A 483 -0.42 -10.36 -1.14
N SER A 484 -0.42 -11.39 -1.98
CA SER A 484 -1.24 -12.61 -1.78
C SER A 484 -2.74 -12.33 -1.56
N GLY A 485 -3.34 -11.47 -2.39
CA GLY A 485 -4.73 -11.05 -2.27
C GLY A 485 -4.96 -9.77 -1.46
N TRP A 486 -3.92 -9.24 -0.80
CA TRP A 486 -4.00 -7.99 -0.04
C TRP A 486 -3.64 -6.79 -0.93
N VAL A 487 -4.66 -6.00 -1.28
CA VAL A 487 -4.53 -4.88 -2.23
C VAL A 487 -5.03 -3.57 -1.61
N GLY A 488 -4.16 -2.56 -1.59
CA GLY A 488 -4.47 -1.20 -1.18
C GLY A 488 -4.66 -0.27 -2.38
N LEU A 489 -5.89 0.13 -2.66
CA LEU A 489 -6.27 1.00 -3.77
C LEU A 489 -6.40 2.47 -3.31
N ALA A 490 -5.33 3.25 -3.50
CA ALA A 490 -5.36 4.70 -3.26
C ALA A 490 -5.79 5.49 -4.51
N GLY A 491 -5.54 4.96 -5.70
CA GLY A 491 -6.06 5.50 -6.96
C GLY A 491 -7.56 5.23 -7.15
N ILE A 492 -8.13 5.75 -8.24
CA ILE A 492 -9.56 5.65 -8.55
C ILE A 492 -9.83 4.37 -9.35
N LEU A 493 -10.75 3.53 -8.88
CA LEU A 493 -11.41 2.52 -9.72
C LEU A 493 -12.63 3.12 -10.42
N SER A 494 -12.66 3.03 -11.75
CA SER A 494 -13.70 3.58 -12.61
C SER A 494 -14.28 2.50 -13.56
N GLY A 495 -15.26 2.86 -14.39
CA GLY A 495 -15.77 1.96 -15.44
C GLY A 495 -17.20 1.49 -15.21
N LYS A 496 -17.71 0.69 -16.14
CA LYS A 496 -19.11 0.22 -16.14
C LYS A 496 -19.25 -1.22 -15.68
N GLY A 497 -18.17 -1.99 -15.76
CA GLY A 497 -18.12 -3.37 -15.29
C GLY A 497 -18.22 -3.50 -13.78
N ASP A 498 -18.58 -4.71 -13.35
CA ASP A 498 -18.56 -5.12 -11.95
C ASP A 498 -17.13 -5.15 -11.40
N PHE A 499 -17.01 -5.00 -10.08
CA PHE A 499 -15.79 -5.23 -9.34
C PHE A 499 -15.98 -6.42 -8.39
N LYS A 500 -15.07 -7.40 -8.44
CA LYS A 500 -15.19 -8.67 -7.70
C LYS A 500 -14.01 -8.88 -6.77
N ILE A 501 -14.30 -9.18 -5.51
CA ILE A 501 -13.32 -9.54 -4.50
C ILE A 501 -13.54 -11.01 -4.20
N LYS A 502 -12.58 -11.84 -4.57
CA LYS A 502 -12.68 -13.29 -4.44
C LYS A 502 -12.36 -13.72 -3.01
N LYS A 503 -12.73 -14.96 -2.71
CA LYS A 503 -12.39 -15.62 -1.45
C LYS A 503 -10.91 -15.40 -1.12
N ASP A 504 -10.62 -15.16 0.16
CA ASP A 504 -9.29 -14.94 0.74
C ASP A 504 -8.58 -13.66 0.27
N ALA A 505 -9.20 -12.85 -0.61
CA ALA A 505 -8.70 -11.53 -0.95
C ALA A 505 -9.18 -10.46 0.03
N ASN A 506 -8.32 -9.47 0.29
CA ASN A 506 -8.57 -8.34 1.15
C ASN A 506 -8.25 -7.03 0.43
N VAL A 507 -9.28 -6.23 0.16
CA VAL A 507 -9.15 -4.98 -0.60
C VAL A 507 -9.44 -3.80 0.29
N ARG A 508 -8.47 -2.89 0.40
CA ARG A 508 -8.59 -1.61 1.09
C ARG A 508 -8.72 -0.46 0.10
N MET A 509 -9.90 0.12 0.00
CA MET A 509 -10.17 1.26 -0.88
C MET A 509 -10.12 2.57 -0.10
N THR A 510 -9.19 3.44 -0.49
CA THR A 510 -9.09 4.81 0.03
C THR A 510 -9.30 5.87 -1.04
N GLY A 511 -9.28 5.48 -2.32
CA GLY A 511 -9.69 6.33 -3.44
C GLY A 511 -11.21 6.55 -3.52
N ALA A 512 -11.63 7.67 -4.11
CA ALA A 512 -13.02 7.97 -4.40
C ALA A 512 -13.45 7.26 -5.70
N ASN A 513 -14.00 6.05 -5.58
CA ASN A 513 -14.25 5.20 -6.74
C ASN A 513 -15.53 5.61 -7.48
N SER A 514 -15.49 5.52 -8.81
CA SER A 514 -16.55 6.01 -9.72
C SER A 514 -17.10 4.93 -10.64
N TYR A 515 -16.73 3.66 -10.43
CA TYR A 515 -17.33 2.56 -11.19
C TYR A 515 -18.82 2.43 -10.86
N ILE A 516 -19.61 2.05 -11.87
CA ILE A 516 -21.08 1.97 -11.77
C ILE A 516 -21.62 0.53 -11.82
N GLY A 517 -20.75 -0.46 -12.02
CA GLY A 517 -21.12 -1.87 -11.91
C GLY A 517 -21.37 -2.27 -10.45
N ALA A 518 -21.76 -3.53 -10.23
CA ALA A 518 -21.95 -4.06 -8.89
C ALA A 518 -20.61 -4.39 -8.21
N THR A 519 -20.56 -4.26 -6.89
CA THR A 519 -19.47 -4.74 -6.04
C THR A 519 -19.82 -6.12 -5.52
N HIS A 520 -18.98 -7.12 -5.76
CA HIS A 520 -19.18 -8.50 -5.26
C HIS A 520 -18.11 -8.81 -4.22
N ILE A 521 -18.52 -9.13 -3.00
CA ILE A 521 -17.64 -9.54 -1.91
C ILE A 521 -17.96 -11.01 -1.64
N ALA A 522 -17.05 -11.91 -2.02
CA ALA A 522 -17.27 -13.35 -1.83
C ALA A 522 -17.13 -13.77 -0.36
N ASP A 523 -17.66 -14.96 -0.03
CA ASP A 523 -17.41 -15.60 1.27
C ASP A 523 -15.91 -15.73 1.56
N GLY A 524 -15.48 -15.28 2.74
CA GLY A 524 -14.07 -15.17 3.14
C GLY A 524 -13.29 -14.03 2.48
N ALA A 525 -13.95 -13.11 1.77
CA ALA A 525 -13.33 -11.91 1.21
C ALA A 525 -13.62 -10.67 2.07
N HIS A 526 -12.73 -9.69 2.02
CA HIS A 526 -12.88 -8.44 2.77
C HIS A 526 -12.82 -7.21 1.85
N LEU A 527 -13.78 -6.31 2.00
CA LEU A 527 -13.74 -4.95 1.46
C LEU A 527 -13.69 -3.96 2.61
N HIS A 528 -12.65 -3.12 2.64
CA HIS A 528 -12.50 -2.03 3.59
C HIS A 528 -12.61 -0.70 2.87
N LEU A 529 -13.55 0.15 3.27
CA LEU A 529 -13.52 1.58 2.92
C LEU A 529 -12.83 2.34 4.04
N ALA A 530 -11.73 3.01 3.71
CA ALA A 530 -10.94 3.73 4.69
C ALA A 530 -10.61 5.15 4.21
N GLY A 531 -10.31 6.04 5.16
CA GLY A 531 -10.01 7.44 4.85
C GLY A 531 -11.13 8.08 3.99
N PRO A 532 -10.80 8.79 2.90
CA PRO A 532 -11.81 9.40 2.04
C PRO A 532 -12.45 8.42 1.05
N GLY A 533 -12.14 7.13 1.13
CA GLY A 533 -12.56 6.11 0.16
C GLY A 533 -14.08 5.99 0.02
N SER A 534 -14.57 5.80 -1.20
CA SER A 534 -16.01 5.68 -1.48
C SER A 534 -16.31 4.72 -2.62
N ILE A 535 -17.54 4.19 -2.64
CA ILE A 535 -18.13 3.36 -3.71
C ILE A 535 -19.60 3.75 -3.96
N GLU A 536 -19.96 5.00 -3.68
CA GLU A 536 -21.33 5.52 -3.74
C GLU A 536 -22.00 5.37 -5.13
N HIS A 537 -21.18 5.27 -6.17
CA HIS A 537 -21.61 5.08 -7.55
C HIS A 537 -21.86 3.61 -7.93
N SER A 538 -21.39 2.66 -7.12
CA SER A 538 -21.63 1.23 -7.35
C SER A 538 -23.13 0.96 -7.35
N ALA A 539 -23.62 0.25 -8.38
CA ALA A 539 -25.05 0.00 -8.53
C ALA A 539 -25.63 -0.75 -7.34
N ARG A 540 -24.85 -1.65 -6.74
CA ARG A 540 -25.19 -2.39 -5.51
C ARG A 540 -23.98 -3.15 -4.96
N ILE A 541 -24.04 -3.47 -3.68
CA ILE A 541 -23.12 -4.40 -3.02
C ILE A 541 -23.81 -5.76 -2.85
N LEU A 542 -23.18 -6.82 -3.36
CA LEU A 542 -23.52 -8.21 -3.06
C LEU A 542 -22.50 -8.72 -2.03
N ASN A 543 -22.88 -8.72 -0.76
CA ASN A 543 -21.99 -9.01 0.35
C ASN A 543 -22.20 -10.44 0.88
N GLU A 544 -21.33 -11.37 0.51
CA GLU A 544 -21.25 -12.70 1.11
C GLU A 544 -20.02 -12.87 2.02
N GLY A 545 -19.15 -11.84 2.10
CA GLY A 545 -17.96 -11.81 2.95
C GLY A 545 -18.07 -10.73 4.02
N THR A 546 -17.07 -9.85 4.12
CA THR A 546 -17.06 -8.73 5.07
C THR A 546 -16.99 -7.39 4.36
N PHE A 547 -17.92 -6.50 4.67
CA PHE A 547 -17.87 -5.09 4.30
C PHE A 547 -17.56 -4.22 5.53
N ASN A 548 -16.36 -3.66 5.59
CA ASN A 548 -15.87 -2.91 6.73
C ASN A 548 -15.73 -1.41 6.39
N ILE A 549 -16.29 -0.55 7.24
CA ILE A 549 -16.19 0.91 7.14
C ILE A 549 -15.69 1.55 8.44
N GLU A 550 -15.18 0.78 9.41
CA GLU A 550 -14.77 1.28 10.73
C GLU A 550 -13.68 2.37 10.66
N GLN A 551 -12.81 2.27 9.64
CA GLN A 551 -11.69 3.19 9.41
C GLN A 551 -12.01 4.26 8.35
N LYS A 552 -13.28 4.45 8.01
CA LYS A 552 -13.70 5.52 7.09
C LYS A 552 -13.54 6.89 7.74
N GLY A 553 -13.26 7.90 6.92
CA GLY A 553 -13.10 9.29 7.34
C GLY A 553 -11.80 9.55 8.11
N ALA A 554 -11.88 10.41 9.12
CA ALA A 554 -10.74 10.91 9.87
C ALA A 554 -10.31 9.96 11.02
N HIS A 555 -10.30 8.64 10.79
CA HIS A 555 -10.00 7.62 11.80
C HIS A 555 -8.62 7.83 12.43
N ILE A 556 -7.57 7.94 11.61
CA ILE A 556 -6.22 8.35 12.05
C ILE A 556 -5.97 9.80 11.65
N ALA A 557 -5.66 10.66 12.63
CA ALA A 557 -5.48 12.09 12.42
C ALA A 557 -4.36 12.43 11.40
N GLN A 558 -3.32 11.62 11.36
CA GLN A 558 -2.16 11.76 10.46
C GLN A 558 -2.56 11.64 8.99
N TRP A 559 -3.65 10.94 8.67
CA TRP A 559 -4.15 10.83 7.29
C TRP A 559 -4.63 12.17 6.72
N GLY A 560 -5.00 13.12 7.56
CA GLY A 560 -5.41 14.46 7.12
C GLY A 560 -6.73 14.48 6.34
N VAL A 561 -7.64 13.57 6.68
CA VAL A 561 -8.97 13.44 6.05
C VAL A 561 -9.97 14.35 6.78
N ASP A 562 -10.84 15.03 6.01
CA ASP A 562 -11.91 15.85 6.58
C ASP A 562 -13.02 14.96 7.19
N LYS A 563 -13.66 15.42 8.27
CA LYS A 563 -14.75 14.68 8.92
C LYS A 563 -15.98 14.50 8.03
N ALA A 564 -16.14 15.33 7.00
CA ALA A 564 -17.21 15.17 6.01
C ALA A 564 -17.16 13.81 5.27
N TYR A 565 -16.05 13.08 5.36
CA TYR A 565 -15.89 11.75 4.77
C TYR A 565 -16.18 10.59 5.74
N GLU A 566 -16.66 10.81 6.96
CA GLU A 566 -16.96 9.75 7.95
C GLU A 566 -18.12 8.84 7.50
N ASP A 567 -19.18 9.39 6.90
CA ASP A 567 -20.34 8.62 6.45
C ASP A 567 -20.03 7.77 5.21
N ALA A 568 -20.41 6.49 5.21
CA ALA A 568 -20.35 5.61 4.04
C ALA A 568 -21.68 5.65 3.28
N VAL A 569 -21.66 6.06 2.02
CA VAL A 569 -22.86 6.13 1.17
C VAL A 569 -22.82 5.04 0.12
N ILE A 570 -23.92 4.30 -0.02
CA ILE A 570 -24.10 3.25 -1.02
C ILE A 570 -25.49 3.31 -1.65
N CYS A 571 -25.63 2.76 -2.86
CA CYS A 571 -26.92 2.71 -3.56
C CYS A 571 -27.83 1.63 -2.96
N ASP A 572 -27.38 0.38 -3.00
CA ASP A 572 -28.14 -0.81 -2.58
C ASP A 572 -27.18 -1.85 -2.00
N ILE A 573 -27.70 -2.73 -1.14
CA ILE A 573 -26.94 -3.81 -0.52
C ILE A 573 -27.82 -5.04 -0.31
N SER A 574 -27.24 -6.22 -0.56
CA SER A 574 -27.85 -7.50 -0.22
C SER A 574 -26.79 -8.55 0.08
N GLY A 575 -27.12 -9.55 0.88
CA GLY A 575 -26.31 -10.76 1.07
C GLY A 575 -26.24 -11.23 2.52
N SER A 576 -25.53 -12.33 2.73
CA SER A 576 -25.41 -13.00 4.04
C SER A 576 -24.14 -12.67 4.82
N GLY A 577 -23.27 -11.82 4.27
CA GLY A 577 -22.01 -11.42 4.87
C GLY A 577 -22.14 -10.38 5.99
N ASP A 578 -21.03 -10.15 6.68
CA ASP A 578 -20.92 -9.23 7.81
C ASP A 578 -20.66 -7.79 7.37
N ILE A 579 -21.17 -6.83 8.14
CA ILE A 579 -20.93 -5.40 7.99
C ILE A 579 -20.37 -4.85 9.30
N ILE A 580 -19.18 -4.24 9.24
CA ILE A 580 -18.50 -3.66 10.41
C ILE A 580 -18.52 -2.13 10.27
N LEU A 581 -19.21 -1.46 11.19
CA LEU A 581 -19.43 -0.01 11.14
C LEU A 581 -18.36 0.79 11.87
N GLY A 582 -17.80 0.24 12.96
CA GLY A 582 -17.07 1.03 13.95
C GLY A 582 -17.92 2.22 14.43
N ALA A 583 -17.34 3.42 14.52
CA ALA A 583 -18.10 4.62 14.91
C ALA A 583 -18.91 5.26 13.76
N ASN A 584 -18.86 4.70 12.55
CA ASN A 584 -19.35 5.36 11.33
C ASN A 584 -20.81 5.00 11.00
N ARG A 585 -21.42 5.77 10.09
CA ARG A 585 -22.79 5.53 9.61
C ARG A 585 -22.76 4.95 8.21
N LEU A 586 -23.55 3.92 7.99
CA LEU A 586 -23.88 3.40 6.66
C LEU A 586 -25.18 4.05 6.17
N ILE A 587 -25.13 4.70 5.01
CA ILE A 587 -26.25 5.37 4.36
C ILE A 587 -26.61 4.62 3.08
N VAL A 588 -27.82 4.06 3.03
CA VAL A 588 -28.35 3.33 1.88
C VAL A 588 -29.42 4.17 1.19
N THR A 589 -29.21 4.47 -0.09
CA THR A 589 -30.00 5.51 -0.78
C THR A 589 -31.15 4.98 -1.64
N ALA A 590 -31.07 3.74 -2.12
CA ALA A 590 -32.07 3.13 -2.99
C ALA A 590 -32.11 1.61 -2.79
N ALA A 591 -32.35 1.19 -1.54
CA ALA A 591 -32.36 -0.23 -1.20
C ALA A 591 -33.43 -1.01 -1.97
N THR A 592 -33.08 -2.23 -2.39
CA THR A 592 -34.03 -3.22 -2.90
C THR A 592 -33.77 -4.62 -2.33
N GLY A 593 -32.69 -4.78 -1.58
CA GLY A 593 -32.18 -6.05 -1.09
C GLY A 593 -32.56 -6.40 0.35
N SER A 594 -31.92 -7.46 0.84
CA SER A 594 -31.99 -7.92 2.22
C SER A 594 -30.59 -8.14 2.80
N ILE A 595 -30.41 -7.76 4.06
CA ILE A 595 -29.22 -8.06 4.85
C ILE A 595 -29.58 -9.23 5.76
N SER A 596 -29.07 -10.42 5.44
CA SER A 596 -29.29 -11.64 6.22
C SER A 596 -28.09 -12.01 7.10
N GLY A 597 -26.95 -11.38 6.88
CA GLY A 597 -25.78 -11.43 7.76
C GLY A 597 -25.90 -10.49 8.96
N SER A 598 -24.77 -10.18 9.59
CA SER A 598 -24.72 -9.32 10.78
C SER A 598 -24.25 -7.90 10.47
N ILE A 599 -24.69 -6.94 11.29
CA ILE A 599 -24.14 -5.58 11.35
C ILE A 599 -23.64 -5.34 12.78
N THR A 600 -22.40 -4.88 12.93
CA THR A 600 -21.77 -4.61 14.25
C THR A 600 -21.04 -3.27 14.30
N ASP A 601 -20.84 -2.73 15.51
CA ASP A 601 -20.11 -1.48 15.73
C ASP A 601 -19.05 -1.58 16.86
N TYR A 602 -18.52 -2.78 17.10
CA TYR A 602 -17.53 -3.01 18.16
C TYR A 602 -16.11 -2.57 17.79
N ASP A 603 -15.33 -2.19 18.79
CA ASP A 603 -13.86 -2.24 18.73
C ASP A 603 -13.32 -3.65 19.06
N ASP A 604 -11.98 -3.80 19.01
CA ASP A 604 -11.26 -5.03 19.39
C ASP A 604 -11.53 -5.51 20.83
N ASN A 605 -12.12 -4.66 21.69
CA ASN A 605 -12.50 -4.99 23.07
C ASN A 605 -14.01 -5.30 23.21
N TYR A 606 -14.71 -5.54 22.11
CA TYR A 606 -16.16 -5.80 22.06
C TYR A 606 -17.00 -4.65 22.64
N LYS A 607 -16.51 -3.42 22.55
CA LYS A 607 -17.24 -2.23 22.99
C LYS A 607 -17.89 -1.55 21.79
N ASN A 608 -19.20 -1.35 21.85
CA ASN A 608 -19.94 -0.59 20.86
C ASN A 608 -19.42 0.86 20.74
N LEU A 609 -19.25 1.32 19.51
CA LEU A 609 -18.69 2.64 19.16
C LEU A 609 -19.74 3.67 18.71
N GLY A 610 -21.01 3.28 18.56
CA GLY A 610 -22.10 4.17 18.18
C GLY A 610 -22.35 4.24 16.68
N GLY A 611 -21.82 3.29 15.90
CA GLY A 611 -22.05 3.18 14.47
C GLY A 611 -23.53 2.91 14.17
N GLY A 612 -24.05 3.49 13.08
CA GLY A 612 -25.48 3.50 12.78
C GLY A 612 -25.84 3.23 11.33
N LEU A 613 -27.13 3.03 11.07
CA LEU A 613 -27.69 2.74 9.75
C LEU A 613 -28.75 3.78 9.37
N VAL A 614 -28.65 4.31 8.16
CA VAL A 614 -29.62 5.28 7.61
C VAL A 614 -30.14 4.74 6.30
N LEU A 615 -31.44 4.47 6.25
CA LEU A 615 -32.14 4.13 5.03
C LEU A 615 -32.83 5.39 4.49
N VAL A 616 -32.27 5.97 3.42
CA VAL A 616 -32.78 7.21 2.82
C VAL A 616 -33.91 6.92 1.83
N GLY A 617 -33.86 5.79 1.13
CA GLY A 617 -34.85 5.44 0.11
C GLY A 617 -34.84 3.96 -0.25
N GLY A 618 -35.93 3.54 -0.90
CA GLY A 618 -36.12 2.14 -1.29
C GLY A 618 -36.70 1.28 -0.17
N GLN A 619 -36.58 -0.03 -0.33
CA GLN A 619 -37.05 -1.06 0.61
C GLN A 619 -35.87 -1.93 1.04
N LEU A 620 -35.58 -1.98 2.34
CA LEU A 620 -34.53 -2.82 2.91
C LEU A 620 -35.12 -3.81 3.90
N THR A 621 -34.84 -5.10 3.70
CA THR A 621 -35.18 -6.12 4.70
C THR A 621 -33.97 -6.43 5.58
N ILE A 622 -34.16 -6.38 6.89
CA ILE A 622 -33.18 -6.79 7.90
C ILE A 622 -33.60 -8.17 8.42
N GLU A 623 -32.91 -9.21 7.95
CA GLU A 623 -33.22 -10.62 8.26
C GLU A 623 -32.30 -11.22 9.31
N GLY A 624 -31.05 -10.73 9.40
CA GLY A 624 -30.05 -11.23 10.34
C GLY A 624 -30.18 -10.67 11.76
N ASP A 625 -29.26 -11.11 12.61
CA ASP A 625 -29.11 -10.62 13.98
C ASP A 625 -28.07 -9.49 13.99
N ASN A 626 -28.52 -8.25 14.23
CA ASN A 626 -27.68 -7.06 14.13
C ASN A 626 -27.46 -6.45 15.50
N ASP A 627 -26.19 -6.29 15.86
CA ASP A 627 -25.77 -5.79 17.17
C ASP A 627 -24.86 -4.57 17.00
N PHE A 628 -25.50 -3.44 16.69
CA PHE A 628 -24.89 -2.13 16.68
C PHE A 628 -25.69 -1.17 17.56
N SER A 629 -24.99 -0.21 18.17
CA SER A 629 -25.58 0.67 19.18
C SER A 629 -26.08 2.02 18.66
N GLY A 630 -25.60 2.46 17.49
CA GLY A 630 -26.00 3.72 16.90
C GLY A 630 -27.44 3.73 16.39
N LEU A 631 -27.95 4.93 16.12
CA LEU A 631 -29.33 5.12 15.68
C LEU A 631 -29.56 4.47 14.31
N THR A 632 -30.65 3.71 14.20
CA THR A 632 -31.23 3.36 12.90
C THR A 632 -32.21 4.45 12.47
N GLU A 633 -32.07 5.00 11.27
CA GLU A 633 -33.00 5.98 10.72
C GLU A 633 -33.68 5.45 9.45
N VAL A 634 -35.01 5.55 9.40
CA VAL A 634 -35.81 5.26 8.21
C VAL A 634 -36.38 6.57 7.70
N ALA A 635 -35.78 7.15 6.66
CA ALA A 635 -36.17 8.45 6.13
C ALA A 635 -37.54 8.41 5.43
N SER A 636 -38.08 9.59 5.15
CA SER A 636 -39.35 9.72 4.41
C SER A 636 -39.22 9.12 3.01
N GLY A 637 -40.18 8.28 2.61
CA GLY A 637 -40.15 7.56 1.34
C GLY A 637 -39.36 6.25 1.35
N ALA A 638 -38.69 5.92 2.46
CA ALA A 638 -38.05 4.63 2.68
C ALA A 638 -38.96 3.66 3.45
N GLU A 639 -38.72 2.36 3.23
CA GLU A 639 -39.35 1.27 3.97
C GLU A 639 -38.30 0.29 4.49
N MET A 640 -38.29 0.04 5.80
CA MET A 640 -37.47 -0.98 6.41
C MET A 640 -38.36 -2.10 6.95
N HIS A 641 -38.04 -3.36 6.62
CA HIS A 641 -38.71 -4.54 7.14
C HIS A 641 -37.76 -5.36 8.00
N VAL A 642 -37.97 -5.37 9.31
CA VAL A 642 -37.17 -6.14 10.26
C VAL A 642 -37.85 -7.48 10.52
N THR A 643 -37.28 -8.56 10.00
CA THR A 643 -37.69 -9.95 10.28
C THR A 643 -36.71 -10.65 11.22
N GLY A 644 -35.46 -10.18 11.27
CA GLY A 644 -34.43 -10.57 12.24
C GLY A 644 -34.44 -9.66 13.48
N GLN A 645 -33.26 -9.15 13.86
CA GLN A 645 -33.09 -8.36 15.08
C GLN A 645 -32.31 -7.05 14.84
N LEU A 646 -32.67 -6.00 15.59
CA LEU A 646 -31.91 -4.75 15.74
C LEU A 646 -31.73 -4.41 17.24
N THR A 647 -30.50 -4.19 17.68
CA THR A 647 -30.21 -3.78 19.08
C THR A 647 -30.58 -2.32 19.37
N GLY A 648 -30.14 -1.38 18.52
CA GLY A 648 -30.25 0.06 18.75
C GLY A 648 -31.66 0.66 18.65
N ASP A 649 -31.75 1.95 19.00
CA ASP A 649 -32.97 2.75 18.82
C ASP A 649 -33.26 2.98 17.33
N VAL A 650 -34.54 3.20 16.99
CA VAL A 650 -34.98 3.45 15.61
C VAL A 650 -35.78 4.75 15.52
N SER A 651 -35.41 5.64 14.60
CA SER A 651 -36.13 6.87 14.25
C SER A 651 -36.80 6.73 12.90
N VAL A 652 -38.14 6.84 12.86
CA VAL A 652 -38.94 6.53 11.67
C VAL A 652 -39.64 7.77 11.14
N TYR A 653 -39.28 8.19 9.93
CA TYR A 653 -39.97 9.19 9.10
C TYR A 653 -40.67 8.57 7.89
N GLY A 654 -40.25 7.37 7.48
CA GLY A 654 -40.87 6.56 6.43
C GLY A 654 -41.75 5.45 6.99
N LYS A 655 -41.49 4.21 6.59
CA LYS A 655 -42.24 3.03 7.05
C LYS A 655 -41.31 2.00 7.68
N LEU A 656 -41.64 1.60 8.90
CA LEU A 656 -41.00 0.48 9.59
C LEU A 656 -42.01 -0.64 9.78
N ILE A 657 -41.68 -1.84 9.30
CA ILE A 657 -42.39 -3.09 9.59
C ILE A 657 -41.49 -3.92 10.49
N VAL A 658 -41.98 -4.31 11.67
CA VAL A 658 -41.25 -5.18 12.61
C VAL A 658 -42.02 -6.50 12.76
N ASP A 659 -41.55 -7.55 12.09
CA ASP A 659 -42.03 -8.93 12.28
C ASP A 659 -41.04 -9.79 13.09
N GLY A 660 -39.80 -9.32 13.24
CA GLY A 660 -38.80 -9.86 14.15
C GLY A 660 -38.76 -9.09 15.48
N GLN A 661 -37.58 -8.56 15.83
CA GLN A 661 -37.35 -7.85 17.09
C GLN A 661 -36.53 -6.56 16.92
N VAL A 662 -36.95 -5.52 17.63
CA VAL A 662 -36.14 -4.32 17.89
C VAL A 662 -35.98 -4.20 19.40
N PHE A 663 -34.77 -4.25 19.93
CA PHE A 663 -34.56 -4.14 21.38
C PHE A 663 -34.69 -2.70 21.88
N GLY A 664 -34.29 -1.72 21.06
CA GLY A 664 -34.37 -0.31 21.38
C GLY A 664 -35.78 0.28 21.33
N THR A 665 -35.83 1.59 21.55
CA THR A 665 -37.03 2.41 21.41
C THR A 665 -37.27 2.78 19.96
N VAL A 666 -38.50 2.56 19.47
CA VAL A 666 -38.94 3.05 18.17
C VAL A 666 -39.63 4.39 18.33
N LYS A 667 -38.99 5.45 17.83
CA LYS A 667 -39.58 6.80 17.72
C LYS A 667 -40.20 7.00 16.35
N VAL A 668 -41.52 7.13 16.30
CA VAL A 668 -42.28 7.38 15.08
C VAL A 668 -42.52 8.89 14.95
N ASN A 669 -41.84 9.53 14.01
CA ASN A 669 -41.93 10.96 13.76
C ASN A 669 -43.11 11.31 12.82
N ASP A 670 -43.30 12.61 12.53
CA ASP A 670 -44.31 13.09 11.60
C ASP A 670 -44.18 12.43 10.21
N GLY A 671 -45.28 11.91 9.69
CA GLY A 671 -45.33 11.12 8.45
C GLY A 671 -44.83 9.68 8.56
N GLY A 672 -44.19 9.33 9.69
CA GLY A 672 -43.68 7.98 9.95
C GLY A 672 -44.79 6.97 10.26
N THR A 673 -44.57 5.72 9.85
CA THR A 673 -45.48 4.60 10.14
C THR A 673 -44.75 3.40 10.74
N LEU A 674 -45.31 2.84 11.80
CA LEU A 674 -44.86 1.60 12.44
C LEU A 674 -45.94 0.53 12.35
N SER A 675 -45.57 -0.67 11.90
CA SER A 675 -46.46 -1.84 11.82
C SER A 675 -45.69 -3.15 12.04
N GLY A 676 -46.38 -4.29 11.94
CA GLY A 676 -45.79 -5.62 12.04
C GLY A 676 -46.32 -6.42 13.23
N THR A 677 -45.85 -7.66 13.36
CA THR A 677 -46.32 -8.64 14.35
C THR A 677 -45.28 -8.99 15.42
N GLY A 678 -44.09 -8.41 15.29
CA GLY A 678 -42.92 -8.63 16.13
C GLY A 678 -42.95 -7.86 17.45
N THR A 679 -41.77 -7.71 18.04
CA THR A 679 -41.58 -7.08 19.35
C THR A 679 -40.64 -5.89 19.27
N VAL A 680 -40.94 -4.84 20.04
CA VAL A 680 -40.09 -3.64 20.15
C VAL A 680 -39.76 -3.37 21.62
N GLY A 681 -38.69 -2.64 21.94
CA GLY A 681 -38.38 -2.26 23.32
C GLY A 681 -39.47 -1.36 23.90
N ALA A 682 -39.66 -0.21 23.26
CA ALA A 682 -40.70 0.75 23.54
C ALA A 682 -41.14 1.47 22.25
N VAL A 683 -42.31 2.13 22.27
CA VAL A 683 -42.81 2.93 21.15
C VAL A 683 -43.10 4.35 21.62
N ASN A 684 -42.53 5.34 20.93
CA ASN A 684 -42.79 6.76 21.14
C ASN A 684 -43.34 7.38 19.85
N VAL A 685 -44.62 7.72 19.83
CA VAL A 685 -45.27 8.33 18.64
C VAL A 685 -45.34 9.84 18.82
N GLN A 686 -44.67 10.56 17.93
CA GLN A 686 -44.74 12.02 17.85
C GLN A 686 -46.01 12.48 17.11
N PRO A 687 -46.46 13.74 17.27
CA PRO A 687 -47.56 14.28 16.47
C PRO A 687 -47.34 14.05 14.97
N GLY A 688 -48.35 13.50 14.29
CA GLY A 688 -48.30 13.18 12.86
C GLY A 688 -47.75 11.78 12.53
N GLY A 689 -47.15 11.09 13.49
CA GLY A 689 -46.75 9.68 13.36
C GLY A 689 -47.92 8.71 13.57
N THR A 690 -47.84 7.53 12.97
CA THR A 690 -48.85 6.47 13.13
C THR A 690 -48.19 5.14 13.51
N ALA A 691 -48.64 4.50 14.58
CA ALA A 691 -48.13 3.19 14.98
C ALA A 691 -49.28 2.19 15.22
N ALA A 692 -49.11 0.97 14.72
CA ALA A 692 -49.90 -0.17 15.14
C ALA A 692 -49.57 -0.54 16.60
N ARG A 693 -50.45 -1.31 17.24
CA ARG A 693 -50.19 -1.83 18.59
C ARG A 693 -49.12 -2.93 18.50
N MET A 694 -47.91 -2.60 18.95
CA MET A 694 -46.78 -3.54 19.01
C MET A 694 -46.74 -4.28 20.35
N LYS A 695 -46.06 -5.44 20.39
CA LYS A 695 -45.63 -6.06 21.66
C LYS A 695 -44.41 -5.31 22.17
N THR A 696 -44.40 -4.93 23.45
CA THR A 696 -43.25 -4.27 24.07
C THR A 696 -42.54 -5.19 25.06
N THR A 697 -41.21 -5.15 25.12
CA THR A 697 -40.43 -5.89 26.15
C THR A 697 -40.29 -5.12 27.45
N VAL A 698 -40.42 -3.79 27.42
CA VAL A 698 -40.56 -2.99 28.64
C VAL A 698 -42.00 -3.12 29.12
N VAL A 699 -42.16 -3.71 30.31
CA VAL A 699 -43.43 -3.82 31.03
C VAL A 699 -43.65 -2.48 31.74
N ASP A 700 -44.69 -1.75 31.37
CA ASP A 700 -45.20 -0.59 32.12
C ASP A 700 -45.48 -0.95 33.60
#